data_AF-A0A7C5R340-F1
#
_entry.id   AF-A0A7C5R340-F1
#
_cell.length_a   1.000
_cell.length_b   1.000
_cell.length_c   1.000
_cell.angle_alpha   90.00
_cell.angle_beta   90.00
_cell.angle_gamma   90.00
#
_symmetry.space_group_name_H-M   'P 1'
#
loop_
_entity.id
_entity.type
_entity.pdbx_description
1 polymer ?
#
loop_
_entity_poly.entity_id
_entity_poly.type
_entity_poly.pdbx_seq_one_letter_code
_entity_poly.pdbx_strand_id
1 'polypeptide(L)'
;MKNCQNKNPLVRSGTSQQQRWRQGLSDTYVQVDERTPADLLIFARQLAGQLGFYDLENKLSGDWSGFFSNDVSFLIAILANNPTKAFSEKWEGLVKEVEVEVNGLFAQVDGSGDLLPGVVANLPSFIPAYKKLHDYIWSLAALLDGQTNKLPLGTGLRDFAKATIAKDCSPAFKKLLGLYKAGINAGSTDYVLIDPARRQNFGAVEGLRQRFVQDILALGLSEEWLPTDKPWQDFFDDDLDTEQYKTAFGQNVPLPMQRPEEVAAYLLPSLLPLRGVIDTLFNVFEKIAAAAPASLDETLDDWPDHQPHIALYLAFVKLFSFAQNHINGLKERHLDYYFKEVLRLKEKPAHPDEAHLLITLAKHVEKDYLLPAGTAFKAGKDSEKKEVVYKATDSVELNKAAVAHLRAAYFSSADGKLYTAPVANSEDGQGEPLVDDNGQWKPFGPVTQFAGADGRPVAPTEDEKKMELFRKVAQPQYTGFAVASPNLFLKEGRRVVLISCTLSDPPDAWGNFKMWDAGLFKLLFTGEKGWLEKDLMWPAMFFSGKLWWGCLLSPEDPPVLPFDEKIHSGGFATRLPMVQVRMGENEDTPSPYADLRQLKITSVETIVDVTGVKDLLLQNDLGRLDPAKPFQPFGPLPRTGSALYVGSNEIFQKKLQNRLELQTEWEGLAEKSNIYKPPADVHVSIQNLHGVSTSQLIITKELAPEGRLEMADEHIPDYGRSDFRDFDFSENKPFDTNTQKGFIRLELQNHFGHAGYQNKFAEAASQLAAETIDLNRITDPQFKSGSAIVLREPPYTPLFSAFSINYQAASAFPLNDADEHSFHNRQEQFFHLHPFGHREVHPYLEETGAGVCMLPPIDHVGALYIGLRDVRPRQTVSVLLQVAEGSANPLKKRQPVEWHYLRGDRWRTFDEKDEAAVTDGTGDLLQSGLVTFRFPHDITDKNTWLDDGFTWVRAAVKESADAVCNLVSVRAQALRVRFENNDNAPDFLDQPLAAGTISKLVKSDSSVKKIEQPFTAFGNRPKELPRQFYRRISERLRHKDRAITIWDYEHLVLEHFPEIYKVK
;
A
#
# COMPACT_ATOMS: atom_id res chain seq x y z
N MET A 1 -30.95 -7.49 -27.94
CA MET A 1 -30.02 -8.37 -28.70
C MET A 1 -29.71 -9.60 -27.87
N LYS A 2 -30.50 -10.68 -28.00
CA LYS A 2 -30.25 -11.99 -27.40
C LYS A 2 -29.96 -12.96 -28.56
N ASN A 3 -28.67 -13.18 -28.85
CA ASN A 3 -28.10 -14.31 -29.60
C ASN A 3 -26.71 -13.92 -30.15
N CYS A 4 -25.74 -13.74 -29.25
CA CYS A 4 -24.33 -13.91 -29.58
C CYS A 4 -23.81 -15.08 -28.72
N GLN A 5 -23.84 -16.29 -29.27
CA GLN A 5 -23.22 -17.49 -28.68
C GLN A 5 -21.77 -17.70 -29.16
N ASN A 6 -21.18 -16.74 -29.87
CA ASN A 6 -19.73 -16.74 -30.08
C ASN A 6 -19.05 -16.19 -28.84
N LYS A 7 -18.70 -17.08 -27.91
CA LYS A 7 -17.52 -16.86 -27.07
C LYS A 7 -16.37 -16.57 -28.04
N ASN A 8 -15.71 -15.43 -27.85
CA ASN A 8 -14.55 -15.00 -28.63
C ASN A 8 -13.65 -16.22 -28.98
N PRO A 9 -13.43 -16.58 -30.26
CA PRO A 9 -12.69 -17.78 -30.66
C PRO A 9 -11.19 -17.75 -30.30
N LEU A 10 -10.73 -16.65 -29.69
CA LEU A 10 -9.36 -16.47 -29.21
C LEU A 10 -9.30 -16.57 -27.69
N VAL A 11 -9.62 -17.74 -27.12
CA VAL A 11 -9.09 -18.10 -25.79
C VAL A 11 -7.70 -18.66 -26.01
N ARG A 12 -6.75 -17.79 -26.36
CA ARG A 12 -5.33 -18.17 -26.34
C ARG A 12 -4.82 -18.01 -24.93
N SER A 13 -4.12 -19.03 -24.45
CA SER A 13 -3.61 -19.05 -23.09
C SER A 13 -2.41 -18.11 -22.87
N GLY A 14 -1.92 -17.44 -23.93
CA GLY A 14 -0.64 -16.73 -24.00
C GLY A 14 0.57 -17.67 -24.03
N THR A 15 1.78 -17.12 -24.11
CA THR A 15 3.06 -17.86 -24.12
C THR A 15 3.81 -17.66 -22.81
N SER A 16 4.28 -18.77 -22.19
CA SER A 16 5.20 -18.72 -21.02
C SER A 16 6.67 -18.84 -21.42
N GLN A 17 7.58 -18.49 -20.51
CA GLN A 17 9.03 -18.64 -20.72
C GLN A 17 9.45 -20.06 -21.14
N GLN A 18 8.79 -21.09 -20.58
CA GLN A 18 9.06 -22.50 -20.91
C GLN A 18 8.58 -22.85 -22.33
N GLN A 19 7.43 -22.30 -22.74
CA GLN A 19 6.81 -22.58 -24.06
C GLN A 19 7.56 -21.94 -25.23
N ARG A 20 8.53 -21.05 -24.96
CA ARG A 20 9.40 -20.47 -25.98
C ARG A 20 10.36 -21.48 -26.61
N TRP A 21 10.70 -22.56 -25.90
CA TRP A 21 11.58 -23.59 -26.46
C TRP A 21 10.84 -24.44 -27.50
N ARG A 22 11.28 -24.40 -28.76
CA ARG A 22 10.71 -25.23 -29.82
C ARG A 22 11.36 -26.60 -29.81
N GLN A 23 10.54 -27.65 -29.85
CA GLN A 23 11.02 -29.04 -29.92
C GLN A 23 11.95 -29.27 -31.13
N GLY A 24 11.68 -28.60 -32.27
CA GLY A 24 12.54 -28.66 -33.46
C GLY A 24 13.98 -28.20 -33.24
N LEU A 25 14.28 -27.44 -32.19
CA LEU A 25 15.65 -27.03 -31.82
C LEU A 25 16.34 -28.05 -30.89
N SER A 26 15.63 -29.07 -30.41
CA SER A 26 16.23 -30.15 -29.61
C SER A 26 17.10 -31.04 -30.48
N ASP A 27 18.29 -31.38 -30.00
CA ASP A 27 19.21 -32.36 -30.59
C ASP A 27 18.56 -33.75 -30.73
N THR A 28 17.70 -34.13 -29.78
CA THR A 28 16.96 -35.40 -29.76
C THR A 28 15.67 -35.42 -30.58
N TYR A 29 15.29 -34.33 -31.24
CA TYR A 29 13.99 -34.28 -31.94
C TYR A 29 13.91 -35.19 -33.17
N VAL A 30 15.01 -35.29 -33.91
CA VAL A 30 15.18 -36.19 -35.06
C VAL A 30 16.64 -36.60 -35.07
N GLN A 31 16.90 -37.90 -35.02
CA GLN A 31 18.25 -38.45 -35.22
C GLN A 31 18.38 -38.94 -36.66
N VAL A 32 19.61 -38.91 -37.20
CA VAL A 32 19.87 -39.41 -38.56
C VAL A 32 19.76 -40.93 -38.61
N ASP A 33 20.16 -41.59 -37.52
CA ASP A 33 20.01 -43.03 -37.31
C ASP A 33 19.47 -43.29 -35.89
N GLU A 34 18.19 -43.64 -35.81
CA GLU A 34 17.42 -43.88 -34.57
C GLU A 34 17.50 -45.33 -34.08
N ARG A 35 18.25 -46.22 -34.76
CA ARG A 35 18.31 -47.64 -34.41
C ARG A 35 19.03 -47.85 -33.08
N THR A 36 18.39 -48.55 -32.16
CA THR A 36 19.01 -48.98 -30.90
C THR A 36 19.95 -50.18 -31.14
N PRO A 37 20.82 -50.54 -30.17
CA PRO A 37 21.55 -51.80 -30.23
C PRO A 37 20.63 -53.00 -30.44
N ALA A 38 19.47 -53.04 -29.77
CA ALA A 38 18.47 -54.11 -29.95
C ALA A 38 17.95 -54.19 -31.39
N ASP A 39 17.68 -53.05 -32.05
CA ASP A 39 17.26 -53.00 -33.45
C ASP A 39 18.31 -53.60 -34.40
N LEU A 40 19.59 -53.31 -34.15
CA LEU A 40 20.70 -53.84 -34.96
C LEU A 40 20.83 -55.36 -34.79
N LEU A 41 20.72 -55.87 -33.56
CA LEU A 41 20.75 -57.31 -33.28
C LEU A 41 19.58 -58.04 -33.95
N ILE A 42 18.37 -57.51 -33.83
CA ILE A 42 17.18 -58.10 -34.45
C ILE A 42 17.28 -58.05 -35.96
N PHE A 43 17.72 -56.92 -36.52
CA PHE A 43 17.93 -56.79 -37.95
C PHE A 43 18.88 -57.87 -38.49
N ALA A 44 20.01 -58.11 -37.81
CA ALA A 44 20.94 -59.16 -38.22
C ALA A 44 20.32 -60.57 -38.14
N ARG A 45 19.57 -60.87 -37.08
CA ARG A 45 18.87 -62.15 -36.95
C ARG A 45 17.82 -62.35 -38.04
N GLN A 46 17.01 -61.32 -38.33
CA GLN A 46 15.99 -61.37 -39.37
C GLN A 46 16.61 -61.52 -40.77
N LEU A 47 17.70 -60.78 -41.04
CA LEU A 47 18.46 -60.92 -42.27
C LEU A 47 19.03 -62.34 -42.40
N ALA A 48 19.57 -62.91 -41.33
CA ALA A 48 20.10 -64.28 -41.32
C ALA A 48 19.04 -65.33 -41.68
N GLY A 49 17.79 -65.15 -41.26
CA GLY A 49 16.68 -66.01 -41.64
C GLY A 49 16.30 -65.93 -43.14
N GLN A 50 16.71 -64.87 -43.84
CA GLN A 50 16.54 -64.76 -45.30
C GLN A 50 17.71 -65.36 -46.09
N LEU A 51 18.80 -65.71 -45.40
CA LEU A 51 19.99 -66.30 -46.01
C LEU A 51 19.92 -67.81 -45.84
N GLY A 52 19.66 -68.52 -46.94
CA GLY A 52 19.73 -69.98 -46.97
C GLY A 52 21.17 -70.47 -47.01
N PHE A 53 21.46 -71.59 -46.35
CA PHE A 53 22.70 -72.34 -46.59
C PHE A 53 22.41 -73.66 -47.31
N TYR A 54 23.38 -74.11 -48.07
CA TYR A 54 23.29 -75.31 -48.89
C TYR A 54 24.18 -76.40 -48.31
N ASP A 55 23.72 -77.65 -48.34
CA ASP A 55 24.52 -78.82 -47.97
C ASP A 55 25.59 -79.14 -49.03
N LEU A 56 26.37 -80.19 -48.78
CA LEU A 56 27.45 -80.64 -49.68
C LEU A 56 26.91 -81.14 -51.03
N GLU A 57 25.62 -81.46 -51.09
CA GLU A 57 24.87 -81.84 -52.29
C GLU A 57 24.22 -80.63 -53.00
N ASN A 58 24.54 -79.41 -52.55
CA ASN A 58 24.02 -78.14 -53.05
C ASN A 58 22.48 -78.02 -52.94
N LYS A 59 21.88 -78.67 -51.94
CA LYS A 59 20.46 -78.52 -51.59
C LYS A 59 20.31 -77.58 -50.41
N LEU A 60 19.25 -76.77 -50.44
CA LEU A 60 18.90 -75.88 -49.33
C LEU A 60 18.71 -76.71 -48.05
N SER A 61 19.56 -76.49 -47.05
CA SER A 61 19.66 -77.29 -45.83
C SER A 61 19.22 -76.50 -44.57
N GLY A 62 18.83 -75.25 -44.75
CA GLY A 62 18.32 -74.39 -43.69
C GLY A 62 18.64 -72.92 -43.96
N ASP A 63 18.52 -72.11 -42.91
CA ASP A 63 18.88 -70.69 -42.91
C ASP A 63 19.85 -70.35 -41.79
N TRP A 64 20.44 -69.16 -41.84
CA TRP A 64 21.43 -68.73 -40.85
C TRP A 64 20.81 -68.22 -39.54
N SER A 65 19.49 -68.26 -39.33
CA SER A 65 18.89 -67.76 -38.08
C SER A 65 19.38 -68.52 -36.83
N GLY A 66 19.69 -69.81 -36.98
CA GLY A 66 20.27 -70.65 -35.92
C GLY A 66 21.63 -70.14 -35.40
N PHE A 67 22.35 -69.37 -36.22
CA PHE A 67 23.64 -68.76 -35.85
C PHE A 67 23.51 -67.81 -34.66
N PHE A 68 22.38 -67.09 -34.55
CA PHE A 68 22.15 -66.07 -33.52
C PHE A 68 21.16 -66.50 -32.43
N SER A 69 20.36 -67.53 -32.69
CA SER A 69 19.12 -67.81 -31.93
C SER A 69 19.31 -68.30 -30.49
N ASN A 70 20.53 -68.66 -30.08
CA ASN A 70 20.83 -69.20 -28.75
C ASN A 70 21.67 -68.25 -27.88
N ASP A 71 22.09 -67.10 -28.40
CA ASP A 71 22.88 -66.14 -27.64
C ASP A 71 22.00 -65.22 -26.79
N VAL A 72 22.47 -64.93 -25.56
CA VAL A 72 21.72 -64.15 -24.57
C VAL A 72 21.34 -62.75 -25.07
N SER A 73 22.24 -62.06 -25.77
CA SER A 73 21.99 -60.68 -26.21
C SER A 73 20.90 -60.63 -27.27
N PHE A 74 20.82 -61.65 -28.14
CA PHE A 74 19.75 -61.73 -29.14
C PHE A 74 18.40 -62.07 -28.52
N LEU A 75 18.37 -62.92 -27.49
CA LEU A 75 17.14 -63.24 -26.75
C LEU A 75 16.61 -62.03 -25.98
N ILE A 76 17.50 -61.27 -25.33
CA ILE A 76 17.13 -60.03 -24.63
C ILE A 76 16.75 -58.93 -25.62
N ALA A 77 17.44 -58.80 -26.76
CA ALA A 77 17.08 -57.83 -27.79
C ALA A 77 15.65 -58.02 -28.30
N ILE A 78 15.23 -59.27 -28.51
CA ILE A 78 13.84 -59.60 -28.88
C ILE A 78 12.86 -59.10 -27.82
N LEU A 79 13.18 -59.25 -26.53
CA LEU A 79 12.35 -58.70 -25.45
C LEU A 79 12.32 -57.17 -25.45
N ALA A 80 13.48 -56.53 -25.65
CA ALA A 80 13.63 -55.08 -25.65
C ALA A 80 12.92 -54.39 -26.83
N ASN A 81 12.80 -55.06 -27.98
CA ASN A 81 12.18 -54.52 -29.18
C ASN A 81 10.78 -55.09 -29.45
N ASN A 82 10.13 -55.70 -28.46
CA ASN A 82 8.75 -56.11 -28.63
C ASN A 82 7.85 -54.87 -28.75
N PRO A 83 6.96 -54.78 -29.74
CA PRO A 83 6.11 -53.62 -29.92
C PRO A 83 4.95 -53.65 -28.91
N THR A 84 5.25 -53.40 -27.63
CA THR A 84 4.27 -53.35 -26.53
C THR A 84 3.14 -52.38 -26.83
N LYS A 85 3.45 -51.25 -27.50
CA LYS A 85 2.45 -50.29 -27.95
C LYS A 85 1.49 -50.85 -29.00
N ALA A 86 1.98 -51.54 -30.03
CA ALA A 86 1.12 -52.16 -31.03
C ALA A 86 0.26 -53.29 -30.42
N PHE A 87 0.81 -53.98 -29.42
CA PHE A 87 0.07 -54.95 -28.62
C PHE A 87 -1.03 -54.27 -27.79
N SER A 88 -0.74 -53.15 -27.12
CA SER A 88 -1.70 -52.35 -26.36
C SER A 88 -2.83 -51.82 -27.25
N GLU A 89 -2.50 -51.25 -28.41
CA GLU A 89 -3.50 -50.74 -29.36
C GLU A 89 -4.42 -51.85 -29.90
N LYS A 90 -3.86 -53.03 -30.17
CA LYS A 90 -4.62 -54.21 -30.61
C LYS A 90 -5.51 -54.77 -29.49
N TRP A 91 -5.00 -54.78 -28.26
CA TRP A 91 -5.72 -55.16 -27.06
C TRP A 91 -6.90 -54.22 -26.80
N GLU A 92 -6.64 -52.91 -26.71
CA GLU A 92 -7.67 -51.88 -26.53
C GLU A 92 -8.74 -51.96 -27.63
N GLY A 93 -8.33 -52.28 -28.87
CA GLY A 93 -9.26 -52.56 -29.96
C GLY A 93 -10.19 -53.74 -29.69
N LEU A 94 -9.65 -54.88 -29.24
CA LEU A 94 -10.44 -56.09 -28.90
C LEU A 94 -11.34 -55.86 -27.68
N VAL A 95 -10.85 -55.18 -26.65
CA VAL A 95 -11.67 -54.78 -25.49
C VAL A 95 -12.82 -53.91 -25.92
N LYS A 96 -12.55 -52.91 -26.76
CA LYS A 96 -13.56 -52.00 -27.25
C LYS A 96 -14.60 -52.70 -28.13
N GLU A 97 -14.18 -53.67 -28.95
CA GLU A 97 -15.09 -54.54 -29.73
C GLU A 97 -16.04 -55.29 -28.77
N VAL A 98 -15.51 -55.88 -27.71
CA VAL A 98 -16.30 -56.58 -26.68
C VAL A 98 -17.18 -55.62 -25.88
N GLU A 99 -16.67 -54.45 -25.45
CA GLU A 99 -17.42 -53.42 -24.72
C GLU A 99 -18.56 -52.83 -25.56
N VAL A 100 -18.38 -52.64 -26.87
CA VAL A 100 -19.42 -52.15 -27.78
C VAL A 100 -20.56 -53.16 -27.89
N GLU A 101 -20.25 -54.44 -28.09
CA GLU A 101 -21.25 -55.52 -28.12
C GLU A 101 -21.98 -55.65 -26.77
N VAL A 102 -21.26 -55.51 -25.65
CA VAL A 102 -21.79 -55.56 -24.28
C VAL A 102 -22.70 -54.37 -23.96
N ASN A 103 -22.28 -53.15 -24.30
CA ASN A 103 -23.11 -51.95 -24.12
C ASN A 103 -24.36 -52.00 -25.00
N GLY A 104 -24.29 -52.61 -26.19
CA GLY A 104 -25.44 -52.92 -27.04
C GLY A 104 -26.43 -53.88 -26.37
N LEU A 105 -25.95 -54.84 -25.58
CA LEU A 105 -26.77 -55.76 -24.78
C LEU A 105 -27.41 -55.06 -23.56
N PHE A 106 -26.71 -54.14 -22.88
CA PHE A 106 -27.22 -53.39 -21.72
C PHE A 106 -28.15 -52.22 -22.06
N ALA A 107 -28.20 -51.76 -23.30
CA ALA A 107 -29.15 -50.72 -23.74
C ALA A 107 -30.63 -51.20 -23.76
N GLN A 108 -30.88 -52.48 -23.45
CA GLN A 108 -32.20 -53.11 -23.40
C GLN A 108 -32.42 -53.89 -22.09
N VAL A 109 -32.31 -53.19 -20.95
CA VAL A 109 -32.73 -53.71 -19.62
C VAL A 109 -33.84 -52.81 -19.11
N ASP A 110 -34.97 -53.37 -18.67
CA ASP A 110 -36.01 -52.57 -18.01
C ASP A 110 -35.70 -52.41 -16.51
N GLY A 111 -36.41 -51.48 -15.86
CA GLY A 111 -36.12 -51.04 -14.49
C GLY A 111 -36.30 -52.08 -13.38
N SER A 112 -36.58 -53.35 -13.70
CA SER A 112 -36.62 -54.46 -12.73
C SER A 112 -35.33 -55.28 -12.67
N GLY A 113 -34.40 -55.10 -13.61
CA GLY A 113 -33.11 -55.82 -13.61
C GLY A 113 -33.15 -57.23 -14.24
N ASP A 114 -34.24 -57.59 -14.92
CA ASP A 114 -34.32 -58.82 -15.72
C ASP A 114 -33.88 -58.57 -17.17
N LEU A 115 -33.24 -59.57 -17.81
CA LEU A 115 -32.77 -59.47 -19.20
C LEU A 115 -33.98 -59.47 -20.17
N LEU A 116 -34.13 -58.45 -21.03
CA LEU A 116 -35.17 -58.42 -22.07
C LEU A 116 -34.89 -59.46 -23.19
N PRO A 117 -35.91 -59.95 -23.92
CA PRO A 117 -35.76 -60.94 -25.00
C PRO A 117 -34.77 -60.58 -26.12
N GLY A 118 -34.44 -59.29 -26.29
CA GLY A 118 -33.45 -58.81 -27.27
C GLY A 118 -32.00 -59.20 -26.96
N VAL A 119 -31.67 -59.46 -25.69
CA VAL A 119 -30.33 -59.91 -25.25
C VAL A 119 -30.02 -61.31 -25.82
N VAL A 120 -31.03 -62.18 -25.89
CA VAL A 120 -30.91 -63.56 -26.40
C VAL A 120 -30.64 -63.61 -27.90
N ALA A 121 -31.15 -62.63 -28.67
CA ALA A 121 -30.99 -62.59 -30.13
C ALA A 121 -29.56 -62.23 -30.59
N ASN A 122 -28.80 -61.49 -29.76
CA ASN A 122 -27.45 -61.02 -30.08
C ASN A 122 -26.33 -61.87 -29.43
N LEU A 123 -26.67 -62.86 -28.60
CA LEU A 123 -25.67 -63.77 -28.01
C LEU A 123 -24.76 -64.47 -29.05
N PRO A 124 -25.26 -64.92 -30.22
CA PRO A 124 -24.44 -65.58 -31.23
C PRO A 124 -23.33 -64.70 -31.84
N SER A 125 -23.48 -63.38 -31.89
CA SER A 125 -22.43 -62.46 -32.38
C SER A 125 -21.38 -62.12 -31.32
N PHE A 126 -21.75 -62.15 -30.05
CA PHE A 126 -20.87 -61.87 -28.91
C PHE A 126 -19.89 -63.02 -28.59
N ILE A 127 -20.35 -64.27 -28.67
CA ILE A 127 -19.57 -65.47 -28.31
C ILE A 127 -18.21 -65.55 -29.05
N PRO A 128 -18.12 -65.29 -30.37
CA PRO A 128 -16.83 -65.28 -31.07
C PRO A 128 -15.84 -64.23 -30.56
N ALA A 129 -16.28 -63.03 -30.19
CA ALA A 129 -15.42 -61.96 -29.68
C ALA A 129 -14.92 -62.30 -28.26
N TYR A 130 -15.80 -62.79 -27.39
CA TYR A 130 -15.46 -63.28 -26.06
C TYR A 130 -14.44 -64.44 -26.11
N LYS A 131 -14.63 -65.39 -27.03
CA LYS A 131 -13.71 -66.50 -27.22
C LYS A 131 -12.32 -66.06 -27.71
N LYS A 132 -12.25 -65.11 -28.66
CA LYS A 132 -10.98 -64.50 -29.10
C LYS A 132 -10.24 -63.83 -27.96
N LEU A 133 -10.96 -63.16 -27.05
CA LEU A 133 -10.41 -62.52 -25.85
C LEU A 133 -9.69 -63.54 -24.97
N HIS A 134 -10.36 -64.66 -24.68
CA HIS A 134 -9.84 -65.73 -23.86
C HIS A 134 -8.56 -66.34 -24.47
N ASP A 135 -8.58 -66.68 -25.76
CA ASP A 135 -7.41 -67.22 -26.47
C ASP A 135 -6.21 -66.28 -26.46
N TYR A 136 -6.45 -64.98 -26.56
CA TYR A 136 -5.40 -63.98 -26.50
C TYR A 136 -4.70 -63.97 -25.12
N ILE A 137 -5.48 -64.10 -24.04
CA ILE A 137 -4.98 -64.18 -22.65
C ILE A 137 -4.08 -65.41 -22.48
N TRP A 138 -4.54 -66.59 -22.92
CA TRP A 138 -3.76 -67.82 -22.85
C TRP A 138 -2.49 -67.75 -23.70
N SER A 139 -2.58 -67.19 -24.89
CA SER A 139 -1.45 -67.04 -25.80
C SER A 139 -0.39 -66.07 -25.24
N LEU A 140 -0.82 -64.98 -24.59
CA LEU A 140 0.09 -64.04 -23.93
C LEU A 140 0.78 -64.69 -22.73
N ALA A 141 0.06 -65.44 -21.91
CA ALA A 141 0.64 -66.18 -20.79
C ALA A 141 1.71 -67.19 -21.26
N ALA A 142 1.40 -67.96 -22.29
CA ALA A 142 2.34 -68.90 -22.88
C ALA A 142 3.55 -68.22 -23.56
N LEU A 143 3.35 -67.03 -24.14
CA LEU A 143 4.45 -66.23 -24.69
C LEU A 143 5.38 -65.73 -23.58
N LEU A 144 4.82 -65.12 -22.53
CA LEU A 144 5.56 -64.65 -21.36
C LEU A 144 6.40 -65.75 -20.74
N ASP A 145 5.78 -66.91 -20.51
CA ASP A 145 6.42 -68.10 -20.00
C ASP A 145 7.55 -68.59 -20.93
N GLY A 146 7.24 -68.78 -22.22
CA GLY A 146 8.18 -69.30 -23.20
C GLY A 146 9.39 -68.38 -23.42
N GLN A 147 9.21 -67.06 -23.36
CA GLN A 147 10.32 -66.11 -23.49
C GLN A 147 11.16 -66.06 -22.21
N THR A 148 10.53 -66.07 -21.04
CA THR A 148 11.23 -66.11 -19.75
C THR A 148 12.10 -67.36 -19.61
N ASN A 149 11.60 -68.51 -20.07
CA ASN A 149 12.32 -69.78 -19.99
C ASN A 149 13.44 -69.94 -21.03
N LYS A 150 13.40 -69.19 -22.12
CA LYS A 150 14.50 -69.14 -23.10
C LYS A 150 15.69 -68.33 -22.61
N LEU A 151 15.49 -67.40 -21.67
CA LEU A 151 16.60 -66.65 -21.08
C LEU A 151 17.57 -67.60 -20.36
N PRO A 152 18.90 -67.42 -20.47
CA PRO A 152 19.88 -68.25 -19.78
C PRO A 152 19.73 -68.21 -18.25
N LEU A 153 20.14 -69.29 -17.59
CA LEU A 153 20.17 -69.38 -16.13
C LEU A 153 21.15 -68.34 -15.55
N GLY A 154 20.76 -67.66 -14.48
CA GLY A 154 21.61 -66.67 -13.79
C GLY A 154 21.65 -65.27 -14.39
N THR A 155 20.79 -64.96 -15.38
CA THR A 155 20.60 -63.58 -15.86
C THR A 155 19.64 -62.82 -14.95
N GLY A 156 20.01 -61.60 -14.53
CA GLY A 156 19.16 -60.77 -13.65
C GLY A 156 17.76 -60.52 -14.22
N LEU A 157 17.62 -60.42 -15.55
CA LEU A 157 16.34 -60.28 -16.24
C LEU A 157 15.45 -61.52 -16.07
N ARG A 158 16.01 -62.73 -16.12
CA ARG A 158 15.26 -63.97 -15.94
C ARG A 158 14.73 -64.09 -14.52
N ASP A 159 15.57 -63.79 -13.53
CA ASP A 159 15.18 -63.82 -12.12
C ASP A 159 14.11 -62.77 -11.82
N PHE A 160 14.26 -61.56 -12.37
CA PHE A 160 13.25 -60.51 -12.30
C PHE A 160 11.92 -60.95 -12.95
N ALA A 161 11.97 -61.53 -14.15
CA ALA A 161 10.78 -61.98 -14.86
C ALA A 161 10.07 -63.11 -14.10
N LYS A 162 10.79 -64.12 -13.62
CA LYS A 162 10.25 -65.22 -12.80
C LYS A 162 9.60 -64.71 -11.51
N ALA A 163 10.29 -63.84 -10.77
CA ALA A 163 9.76 -63.25 -9.54
C ALA A 163 8.50 -62.40 -9.80
N THR A 164 8.50 -61.62 -10.88
CA THR A 164 7.35 -60.78 -11.26
C THR A 164 6.16 -61.63 -11.70
N ILE A 165 6.39 -62.71 -12.47
CA ILE A 165 5.34 -63.67 -12.85
C ILE A 165 4.74 -64.34 -11.60
N ALA A 166 5.58 -64.84 -10.69
CA ALA A 166 5.10 -65.48 -9.46
C ALA A 166 4.28 -64.53 -8.57
N LYS A 167 4.71 -63.27 -8.47
CA LYS A 167 4.05 -62.26 -7.63
C LYS A 167 2.75 -61.72 -8.25
N ASP A 168 2.80 -61.28 -9.50
CA ASP A 168 1.73 -60.51 -10.13
C ASP A 168 0.85 -61.39 -11.04
N CYS A 169 1.45 -62.29 -11.85
CA CYS A 169 0.70 -63.12 -12.79
C CYS A 169 0.05 -64.34 -12.14
N SER A 170 0.72 -65.05 -11.22
CA SER A 170 0.19 -66.29 -10.62
C SER A 170 -1.18 -66.11 -9.94
N PRO A 171 -1.42 -65.06 -9.10
CA PRO A 171 -2.74 -64.85 -8.50
C PRO A 171 -3.83 -64.54 -9.53
N ALA A 172 -3.51 -63.72 -10.53
CA ALA A 172 -4.43 -63.37 -11.61
C ALA A 172 -4.76 -64.58 -12.48
N PHE A 173 -3.76 -65.41 -12.78
CA PHE A 173 -3.91 -66.62 -13.57
C PHE A 173 -4.68 -67.72 -12.82
N LYS A 174 -4.46 -67.85 -11.50
CA LYS A 174 -5.30 -68.70 -10.63
C LYS A 174 -6.78 -68.30 -10.71
N LYS A 175 -7.06 -67.00 -10.75
CA LYS A 175 -8.43 -66.48 -10.94
C LYS A 175 -9.00 -66.89 -12.29
N LEU A 176 -8.22 -66.78 -13.36
CA LEU A 176 -8.60 -67.19 -14.71
C LEU A 176 -8.90 -68.69 -14.79
N LEU A 177 -8.03 -69.54 -14.25
CA LEU A 177 -8.23 -70.99 -14.16
C LEU A 177 -9.50 -71.32 -13.37
N GLY A 178 -9.74 -70.63 -12.25
CA GLY A 178 -10.91 -70.81 -11.41
C GLY A 178 -12.22 -70.46 -12.12
N LEU A 179 -12.24 -69.35 -12.84
CA LEU A 179 -13.37 -68.95 -13.70
C LEU A 179 -13.60 -69.97 -14.82
N TYR A 180 -12.54 -70.48 -15.45
CA TYR A 180 -12.64 -71.49 -16.49
C TYR A 180 -13.19 -72.83 -15.97
N LYS A 181 -12.67 -73.34 -14.84
CA LYS A 181 -13.16 -74.58 -14.20
C LYS A 181 -14.60 -74.45 -13.71
N ALA A 182 -14.97 -73.30 -13.14
CA ALA A 182 -16.35 -73.02 -12.75
C ALA A 182 -17.30 -73.07 -13.96
N GLY A 183 -16.88 -72.55 -15.12
CA GLY A 183 -17.63 -72.63 -16.38
C GLY A 183 -17.79 -74.06 -16.91
N ILE A 184 -16.75 -74.90 -16.80
CA ILE A 184 -16.84 -76.33 -17.14
C ILE A 184 -17.84 -77.04 -16.23
N ASN A 185 -17.72 -76.87 -14.91
CA ASN A 185 -18.61 -77.48 -13.92
C ASN A 185 -20.07 -77.05 -14.08
N ALA A 186 -20.29 -75.87 -14.68
CA ALA A 186 -21.60 -75.31 -15.00
C ALA A 186 -22.22 -75.82 -16.32
N GLY A 187 -21.54 -76.71 -17.06
CA GLY A 187 -22.00 -77.27 -18.33
C GLY A 187 -21.79 -76.35 -19.55
N SER A 188 -20.92 -75.34 -19.46
CA SER A 188 -20.74 -74.28 -20.47
C SER A 188 -19.66 -74.59 -21.52
N THR A 189 -19.38 -75.88 -21.80
CA THR A 189 -18.27 -76.28 -22.68
C THR A 189 -18.35 -75.69 -24.09
N ASP A 190 -19.56 -75.52 -24.65
CA ASP A 190 -19.75 -74.99 -26.01
C ASP A 190 -19.56 -73.46 -26.12
N TYR A 191 -19.63 -72.71 -25.01
CA TYR A 191 -19.59 -71.25 -25.00
C TYR A 191 -18.21 -70.68 -24.64
N VAL A 192 -17.35 -71.46 -24.00
CA VAL A 192 -15.99 -71.06 -23.58
C VAL A 192 -14.89 -71.67 -24.46
N LEU A 193 -15.15 -72.79 -25.14
CA LEU A 193 -14.18 -73.46 -26.02
C LEU A 193 -14.32 -73.02 -27.49
N ILE A 194 -13.22 -72.62 -28.13
CA ILE A 194 -13.15 -72.53 -29.61
C ILE A 194 -12.92 -73.94 -30.17
N ASP A 195 -13.50 -74.20 -31.34
CA ASP A 195 -13.18 -75.35 -32.19
C ASP A 195 -11.66 -75.41 -32.46
N PRO A 196 -10.95 -76.47 -32.02
CA PRO A 196 -9.51 -76.65 -32.25
C PRO A 196 -9.10 -76.60 -33.74
N ALA A 197 -10.04 -76.71 -34.68
CA ALA A 197 -9.80 -76.69 -36.12
C ALA A 197 -9.42 -75.31 -36.69
N ARG A 198 -9.48 -74.20 -35.92
CA ARG A 198 -9.11 -72.85 -36.40
C ARG A 198 -7.93 -72.24 -35.64
N ARG A 199 -6.70 -72.64 -35.99
CA ARG A 199 -5.46 -71.95 -35.57
C ARG A 199 -5.22 -70.71 -36.45
N GLN A 200 -5.22 -69.52 -35.86
CA GLN A 200 -4.84 -68.26 -36.49
C GLN A 200 -3.57 -67.69 -35.83
N ASN A 201 -2.80 -66.91 -36.58
CA ASN A 201 -1.69 -66.14 -36.05
C ASN A 201 -2.18 -64.71 -35.75
N PHE A 202 -1.96 -64.20 -34.54
CA PHE A 202 -2.33 -62.83 -34.19
C PHE A 202 -1.44 -61.79 -34.87
N GLY A 203 -0.37 -62.17 -35.56
CA GLY A 203 0.30 -61.39 -36.61
C GLY A 203 1.00 -60.08 -36.20
N ALA A 204 0.84 -59.62 -34.95
CA ALA A 204 1.40 -58.36 -34.45
C ALA A 204 2.63 -58.53 -33.56
N VAL A 205 2.93 -59.76 -33.11
CA VAL A 205 4.07 -60.06 -32.23
C VAL A 205 4.81 -61.28 -32.75
N GLU A 206 6.12 -61.16 -32.91
CA GLU A 206 6.98 -62.26 -33.31
C GLU A 206 6.96 -63.36 -32.23
N GLY A 207 6.51 -64.56 -32.60
CA GLY A 207 6.44 -65.70 -31.70
C GLY A 207 5.11 -65.89 -30.93
N LEU A 208 4.16 -64.95 -31.00
CA LEU A 208 2.83 -65.14 -30.44
C LEU A 208 2.01 -66.10 -31.31
N ARG A 209 2.03 -67.38 -30.97
CA ARG A 209 1.18 -68.41 -31.57
C ARG A 209 -0.06 -68.60 -30.71
N GLN A 210 -1.23 -68.73 -31.35
CA GLN A 210 -2.46 -69.04 -30.64
C GLN A 210 -2.28 -70.35 -29.84
N ARG A 211 -2.50 -70.27 -28.52
CA ARG A 211 -2.52 -71.40 -27.60
C ARG A 211 -3.90 -71.53 -27.02
N PHE A 212 -4.45 -72.74 -27.07
CA PHE A 212 -5.73 -73.01 -26.44
C PHE A 212 -5.52 -73.39 -24.98
N VAL A 213 -6.53 -73.14 -24.15
CA VAL A 213 -6.51 -73.51 -22.72
C VAL A 213 -6.19 -74.99 -22.51
N GLN A 214 -6.64 -75.88 -23.40
CA GLN A 214 -6.33 -77.31 -23.35
C GLN A 214 -4.83 -77.60 -23.54
N ASP A 215 -4.16 -76.84 -24.41
CA ASP A 215 -2.70 -76.99 -24.61
C ASP A 215 -1.95 -76.60 -23.33
N ILE A 216 -2.42 -75.57 -22.64
CA ILE A 216 -1.82 -75.08 -21.40
C ILE A 216 -2.10 -76.04 -20.24
N LEU A 217 -3.31 -76.59 -20.14
CA LEU A 217 -3.64 -77.58 -19.11
C LEU A 217 -2.90 -78.91 -19.33
N ALA A 218 -2.63 -79.30 -20.59
CA ALA A 218 -1.92 -80.54 -20.92
C ALA A 218 -0.40 -80.43 -20.77
N LEU A 219 0.20 -79.30 -21.16
CA LEU A 219 1.66 -79.12 -21.16
C LEU A 219 2.16 -78.40 -19.89
N GLY A 220 1.32 -77.60 -19.24
CA GLY A 220 1.70 -76.69 -18.17
C GLY A 220 2.47 -75.46 -18.64
N LEU A 221 2.44 -74.39 -17.86
CA LEU A 221 3.47 -73.33 -17.86
C LEU A 221 4.53 -73.66 -16.81
N SER A 222 5.55 -72.81 -16.66
CA SER A 222 6.55 -72.97 -15.59
C SER A 222 5.93 -72.89 -14.18
N GLU A 223 6.66 -73.41 -13.20
CA GLU A 223 6.23 -73.52 -11.80
C GLU A 223 5.84 -72.17 -11.19
N GLU A 224 6.43 -71.06 -11.65
CA GLU A 224 6.13 -69.70 -11.19
C GLU A 224 4.68 -69.28 -11.41
N TRP A 225 3.95 -69.93 -12.32
CA TRP A 225 2.55 -69.61 -12.58
C TRP A 225 1.60 -70.28 -11.58
N LEU A 226 2.05 -71.31 -10.85
CA LEU A 226 1.26 -72.01 -9.85
C LEU A 226 1.67 -71.61 -8.43
N PRO A 227 0.72 -71.48 -7.49
CA PRO A 227 1.04 -71.25 -6.08
C PRO A 227 1.39 -72.54 -5.33
N THR A 228 1.70 -73.63 -6.04
CA THR A 228 1.89 -74.98 -5.51
C THR A 228 2.93 -75.75 -6.32
N ASP A 229 3.59 -76.71 -5.69
CA ASP A 229 4.57 -77.60 -6.33
C ASP A 229 3.91 -78.82 -7.01
N LYS A 230 2.58 -78.89 -7.01
CA LYS A 230 1.83 -79.99 -7.62
C LYS A 230 1.80 -79.88 -9.16
N PRO A 231 1.68 -81.01 -9.89
CA PRO A 231 1.42 -81.00 -11.32
C PRO A 231 0.19 -80.16 -11.69
N TRP A 232 0.23 -79.52 -12.86
CA TRP A 232 -0.82 -78.64 -13.37
C TRP A 232 -2.22 -79.27 -13.35
N GLN A 233 -2.30 -80.55 -13.71
CA GLN A 233 -3.55 -81.29 -13.75
C GLN A 233 -4.10 -81.55 -12.34
N ASP A 234 -3.25 -81.98 -11.40
CA ASP A 234 -3.62 -82.20 -10.00
C ASP A 234 -4.06 -80.88 -9.32
N PHE A 235 -3.35 -79.78 -9.58
CA PHE A 235 -3.76 -78.47 -9.06
C PHE A 235 -5.11 -78.04 -9.65
N PHE A 236 -5.29 -78.22 -10.97
CA PHE A 236 -6.53 -77.88 -11.64
C PHE A 236 -7.70 -78.73 -11.13
N ASP A 237 -7.52 -80.04 -10.92
CA ASP A 237 -8.58 -80.96 -10.54
C ASP A 237 -8.90 -80.93 -9.03
N ASP A 238 -7.88 -80.90 -8.15
CA ASP A 238 -8.07 -81.11 -6.70
C ASP A 238 -7.99 -79.84 -5.84
N ASP A 239 -7.15 -78.87 -6.21
CA ASP A 239 -6.81 -77.72 -5.34
C ASP A 239 -7.47 -76.39 -5.76
N LEU A 240 -8.04 -76.33 -6.95
CA LEU A 240 -8.67 -75.12 -7.48
C LEU A 240 -10.10 -74.97 -6.94
N ASP A 241 -10.27 -74.16 -5.89
CA ASP A 241 -11.59 -73.83 -5.31
C ASP A 241 -12.43 -72.99 -6.29
N THR A 242 -13.51 -73.60 -6.78
CA THR A 242 -14.50 -72.97 -7.67
C THR A 242 -15.67 -72.30 -6.93
N GLU A 243 -15.86 -72.54 -5.62
CA GLU A 243 -17.00 -72.01 -4.85
C GLU A 243 -16.97 -70.47 -4.79
N GLN A 244 -15.79 -69.89 -4.58
CA GLN A 244 -15.59 -68.43 -4.56
C GLN A 244 -15.96 -67.73 -5.87
N TYR A 245 -16.00 -68.48 -6.99
CA TYR A 245 -16.35 -67.95 -8.30
C TYR A 245 -17.83 -68.12 -8.61
N LYS A 246 -18.56 -69.00 -7.92
CA LYS A 246 -20.02 -69.15 -8.11
C LYS A 246 -20.80 -67.87 -7.82
N THR A 247 -20.36 -67.08 -6.84
CA THR A 247 -20.95 -65.77 -6.51
C THR A 247 -20.60 -64.68 -7.52
N ALA A 248 -19.52 -64.83 -8.30
CA ALA A 248 -19.14 -63.88 -9.35
C ALA A 248 -20.10 -63.93 -10.57
N PHE A 249 -20.94 -64.97 -10.67
CA PHE A 249 -21.86 -65.20 -11.79
C PHE A 249 -23.34 -64.91 -11.46
N GLY A 250 -23.61 -64.19 -10.37
CA GLY A 250 -24.97 -63.84 -9.93
C GLY A 250 -25.65 -64.98 -9.15
N GLN A 251 -26.30 -64.64 -8.03
CA GLN A 251 -27.06 -65.62 -7.25
C GLN A 251 -28.33 -66.00 -8.05
N ASN A 252 -28.48 -67.29 -8.40
CA ASN A 252 -29.68 -67.96 -8.95
C ASN A 252 -29.69 -68.39 -10.44
N VAL A 253 -28.54 -68.63 -11.08
CA VAL A 253 -28.54 -69.32 -12.40
C VAL A 253 -28.61 -70.85 -12.22
N PRO A 254 -29.59 -71.57 -12.80
CA PRO A 254 -29.63 -73.04 -12.74
C PRO A 254 -28.43 -73.67 -13.46
N LEU A 255 -27.81 -74.68 -12.85
CA LEU A 255 -26.75 -75.49 -13.47
C LEU A 255 -27.29 -76.89 -13.79
N PRO A 256 -27.08 -77.42 -15.02
CA PRO A 256 -26.39 -76.83 -16.17
C PRO A 256 -27.19 -75.73 -16.87
N MET A 257 -26.51 -74.72 -17.42
CA MET A 257 -27.14 -73.66 -18.21
C MET A 257 -27.71 -74.23 -19.51
N GLN A 258 -29.02 -74.11 -19.72
CA GLN A 258 -29.71 -74.63 -20.90
C GLN A 258 -30.30 -73.52 -21.78
N ARG A 259 -30.46 -72.30 -21.24
CA ARG A 259 -31.08 -71.18 -21.95
C ARG A 259 -30.09 -70.05 -22.27
N PRO A 260 -30.23 -69.34 -23.41
CA PRO A 260 -29.35 -68.24 -23.77
C PRO A 260 -29.26 -67.11 -22.73
N GLU A 261 -30.34 -66.82 -22.01
CA GLU A 261 -30.38 -65.85 -20.91
C GLU A 261 -29.49 -66.26 -19.72
N GLU A 262 -29.38 -67.55 -19.43
CA GLU A 262 -28.50 -68.10 -18.38
C GLU A 262 -27.02 -67.98 -18.79
N VAL A 263 -26.73 -68.16 -20.09
CA VAL A 263 -25.39 -67.95 -20.67
C VAL A 263 -25.00 -66.48 -20.66
N ALA A 264 -25.93 -65.56 -20.95
CA ALA A 264 -25.70 -64.12 -20.88
C ALA A 264 -25.35 -63.65 -19.45
N ALA A 265 -26.11 -64.14 -18.46
CA ALA A 265 -25.88 -63.86 -17.04
C ALA A 265 -24.50 -64.36 -16.55
N TYR A 266 -23.94 -65.38 -17.19
CA TYR A 266 -22.60 -65.90 -16.91
C TYR A 266 -21.47 -65.10 -17.59
N LEU A 267 -21.62 -64.76 -18.88
CA LEU A 267 -20.55 -64.15 -19.66
C LEU A 267 -20.34 -62.66 -19.36
N LEU A 268 -21.37 -61.90 -18.99
CA LEU A 268 -21.26 -60.45 -18.76
C LEU A 268 -20.45 -60.11 -17.49
N PRO A 269 -20.69 -60.71 -16.31
CA PRO A 269 -19.94 -60.41 -15.10
C PRO A 269 -18.47 -60.90 -15.14
N SER A 270 -18.17 -61.92 -15.95
CA SER A 270 -16.82 -62.48 -16.08
C SER A 270 -15.85 -61.59 -16.88
N LEU A 271 -16.36 -60.61 -17.64
CA LEU A 271 -15.55 -59.66 -18.40
C LEU A 271 -14.66 -58.77 -17.51
N LEU A 272 -15.18 -58.28 -16.39
CA LEU A 272 -14.44 -57.42 -15.46
C LEU A 272 -13.21 -58.14 -14.85
N PRO A 273 -13.35 -59.36 -14.31
CA PRO A 273 -12.21 -60.19 -13.93
C PRO A 273 -11.24 -60.47 -15.07
N LEU A 274 -11.72 -60.79 -16.28
CA LEU A 274 -10.86 -61.09 -17.43
C LEU A 274 -10.00 -59.89 -17.83
N ARG A 275 -10.59 -58.69 -17.86
CA ARG A 275 -9.88 -57.42 -18.08
C ARG A 275 -8.78 -57.21 -17.03
N GLY A 276 -9.06 -57.48 -15.76
CA GLY A 276 -8.04 -57.38 -14.71
C GLY A 276 -6.86 -58.34 -14.91
N VAL A 277 -7.11 -59.58 -15.37
CA VAL A 277 -6.05 -60.58 -15.59
C VAL A 277 -5.12 -60.18 -16.72
N ILE A 278 -5.67 -59.74 -17.85
CA ILE A 278 -4.87 -59.34 -19.00
C ILE A 278 -4.15 -58.00 -18.82
N ASP A 279 -4.77 -57.01 -18.17
CA ASP A 279 -4.07 -55.78 -17.81
C ASP A 279 -2.87 -56.13 -16.91
N THR A 280 -3.02 -57.11 -16.02
CA THR A 280 -1.91 -57.63 -15.20
C THR A 280 -0.82 -58.30 -16.05
N LEU A 281 -1.19 -59.24 -16.93
CA LEU A 281 -0.23 -59.92 -17.82
C LEU A 281 0.51 -58.93 -18.73
N PHE A 282 -0.20 -57.93 -19.26
CA PHE A 282 0.38 -56.92 -20.12
C PHE A 282 1.31 -55.98 -19.36
N ASN A 283 0.89 -55.48 -18.19
CA ASN A 283 1.76 -54.67 -17.33
C ASN A 283 3.03 -55.42 -16.94
N VAL A 284 2.95 -56.73 -16.67
CA VAL A 284 4.13 -57.55 -16.39
C VAL A 284 5.01 -57.69 -17.64
N PHE A 285 4.43 -57.89 -18.82
CA PHE A 285 5.16 -57.90 -20.08
C PHE A 285 5.87 -56.57 -20.34
N GLU A 286 5.20 -55.42 -20.13
CA GLU A 286 5.81 -54.08 -20.26
C GLU A 286 6.95 -53.86 -19.26
N LYS A 287 6.79 -54.28 -18.00
CA LYS A 287 7.87 -54.21 -17.00
C LYS A 287 9.10 -55.01 -17.43
N ILE A 288 8.91 -56.22 -17.93
CA ILE A 288 9.99 -57.08 -18.41
C ILE A 288 10.65 -56.48 -19.66
N ALA A 289 9.85 -56.02 -20.63
CA ALA A 289 10.35 -55.36 -21.84
C ALA A 289 11.11 -54.05 -21.52
N ALA A 290 10.64 -53.27 -20.55
CA ALA A 290 11.31 -52.03 -20.11
C ALA A 290 12.62 -52.28 -19.34
N ALA A 291 12.75 -53.43 -18.67
CA ALA A 291 13.99 -53.86 -18.00
C ALA A 291 15.01 -54.49 -18.98
N ALA A 292 14.56 -54.94 -20.15
CA ALA A 292 15.39 -55.64 -21.12
C ALA A 292 16.53 -54.78 -21.71
N PRO A 293 16.39 -53.48 -22.05
CA PRO A 293 17.50 -52.66 -22.55
C PRO A 293 18.70 -52.59 -21.59
N ALA A 294 18.46 -52.35 -20.30
CA ALA A 294 19.54 -52.29 -19.31
C ALA A 294 20.24 -53.65 -19.15
N SER A 295 19.46 -54.74 -19.20
CA SER A 295 20.00 -56.09 -19.18
C SER A 295 20.75 -56.44 -20.47
N LEU A 296 20.35 -55.87 -21.61
CA LEU A 296 21.05 -56.03 -22.87
C LEU A 296 22.43 -55.38 -22.79
N ASP A 297 22.50 -54.14 -22.30
CA ASP A 297 23.78 -53.43 -22.11
C ASP A 297 24.73 -54.23 -21.20
N GLU A 298 24.23 -54.79 -20.09
CA GLU A 298 24.99 -55.68 -19.22
C GLU A 298 25.54 -56.91 -19.97
N THR A 299 24.74 -57.53 -20.85
CA THR A 299 25.27 -58.65 -21.65
C THR A 299 26.33 -58.22 -22.64
N LEU A 300 26.17 -57.04 -23.24
CA LEU A 300 27.13 -56.52 -24.20
C LEU A 300 28.48 -56.22 -23.52
N ASP A 301 28.47 -55.72 -22.28
CA ASP A 301 29.64 -55.29 -21.52
C ASP A 301 30.32 -56.41 -20.71
N ASP A 302 29.55 -57.23 -20.01
CA ASP A 302 30.06 -58.05 -18.89
C ASP A 302 29.75 -59.57 -19.01
N TRP A 303 29.12 -60.04 -20.10
CA TRP A 303 28.80 -61.47 -20.24
C TRP A 303 30.01 -62.31 -20.69
N PRO A 304 30.46 -63.30 -19.89
CA PRO A 304 31.72 -64.02 -20.15
C PRO A 304 31.61 -65.13 -21.21
N ASP A 305 30.39 -65.59 -21.52
CA ASP A 305 30.16 -66.84 -22.24
C ASP A 305 29.67 -66.65 -23.69
N HIS A 306 29.84 -65.46 -24.27
CA HIS A 306 29.56 -65.24 -25.69
C HIS A 306 30.46 -66.14 -26.55
N GLN A 307 29.87 -66.81 -27.54
CA GLN A 307 30.67 -67.54 -28.53
C GLN A 307 31.54 -66.55 -29.33
N PRO A 308 32.79 -66.90 -29.71
CA PRO A 308 33.73 -65.93 -30.29
C PRO A 308 33.21 -65.18 -31.53
N HIS A 309 32.42 -65.86 -32.37
CA HIS A 309 31.81 -65.25 -33.55
C HIS A 309 30.67 -64.27 -33.20
N ILE A 310 29.91 -64.53 -32.12
CA ILE A 310 28.90 -63.59 -31.60
C ILE A 310 29.59 -62.38 -30.96
N ALA A 311 30.60 -62.61 -30.12
CA ALA A 311 31.39 -61.56 -29.50
C ALA A 311 31.97 -60.58 -30.54
N LEU A 312 32.46 -61.09 -31.68
CA LEU A 312 32.92 -60.25 -32.79
C LEU A 312 31.81 -59.36 -33.36
N TYR A 313 30.59 -59.88 -33.51
CA TYR A 313 29.45 -59.10 -34.00
C TYR A 313 28.96 -58.08 -32.97
N LEU A 314 28.89 -58.43 -31.68
CA LEU A 314 28.53 -57.51 -30.60
C LEU A 314 29.56 -56.37 -30.48
N ALA A 315 30.85 -56.68 -30.65
CA ALA A 315 31.90 -55.68 -30.73
C ALA A 315 31.69 -54.72 -31.92
N PHE A 316 31.24 -55.22 -33.08
CA PHE A 316 30.86 -54.36 -34.20
C PHE A 316 29.70 -53.42 -33.84
N VAL A 317 28.64 -53.91 -33.17
CA VAL A 317 27.51 -53.08 -32.74
C VAL A 317 27.98 -51.94 -31.82
N LYS A 318 28.85 -52.25 -30.86
CA LYS A 318 29.48 -51.24 -30.00
C LYS A 318 30.30 -50.21 -30.78
N LEU A 319 31.15 -50.67 -31.71
CA LEU A 319 31.98 -49.76 -32.51
C LEU A 319 31.12 -48.89 -33.43
N PHE A 320 30.02 -49.43 -33.97
CA PHE A 320 29.09 -48.71 -34.82
C PHE A 320 28.42 -47.54 -34.08
N SER A 321 28.17 -47.66 -32.77
CA SER A 321 27.59 -46.59 -31.95
C SER A 321 28.41 -45.29 -32.00
N PHE A 322 29.74 -45.34 -32.16
CA PHE A 322 30.56 -44.13 -32.33
C PHE A 322 30.25 -43.41 -33.64
N ALA A 323 30.08 -44.16 -34.73
CA ALA A 323 29.70 -43.60 -36.02
C ALA A 323 28.27 -43.04 -35.98
N GLN A 324 27.36 -43.75 -35.32
CA GLN A 324 25.98 -43.32 -35.09
C GLN A 324 25.92 -42.02 -34.28
N ASN A 325 26.64 -41.94 -33.15
CA ASN A 325 26.71 -40.73 -32.32
C ASN A 325 27.28 -39.55 -33.11
N HIS A 326 28.33 -39.78 -33.90
CA HIS A 326 28.93 -38.73 -34.72
C HIS A 326 27.98 -38.20 -35.80
N ILE A 327 27.21 -39.06 -36.49
CA ILE A 327 26.25 -38.62 -37.49
C ILE A 327 25.01 -37.97 -36.86
N ASN A 328 24.55 -38.46 -35.69
CA ASN A 328 23.43 -37.86 -34.96
C ASN A 328 23.76 -36.45 -34.43
N GLY A 329 25.04 -36.14 -34.19
CA GLY A 329 25.50 -34.78 -33.89
C GLY A 329 25.49 -33.79 -35.08
N LEU A 330 25.14 -34.22 -36.30
CA LEU A 330 25.16 -33.37 -37.49
C LEU A 330 24.25 -32.14 -37.36
N LYS A 331 23.09 -32.30 -36.73
CA LYS A 331 22.11 -31.22 -36.57
C LYS A 331 22.65 -30.06 -35.75
N GLU A 332 23.27 -30.35 -34.60
CA GLU A 332 23.87 -29.32 -33.76
C GLU A 332 25.00 -28.62 -34.48
N ARG A 333 25.91 -29.37 -35.13
CA ARG A 333 26.99 -28.79 -35.95
C ARG A 333 26.45 -27.90 -37.08
N HIS A 334 25.33 -28.29 -37.70
CA HIS A 334 24.69 -27.49 -38.74
C HIS A 334 24.06 -26.20 -38.19
N LEU A 335 23.39 -26.26 -37.03
CA LEU A 335 22.85 -25.08 -36.36
C LEU A 335 23.97 -24.11 -35.95
N ASP A 336 25.06 -24.63 -35.39
CA ASP A 336 26.24 -23.84 -35.05
C ASP A 336 26.86 -23.20 -36.28
N TYR A 337 27.10 -23.97 -37.35
CA TYR A 337 27.58 -23.44 -38.61
C TYR A 337 26.67 -22.32 -39.15
N TYR A 338 25.36 -22.55 -39.20
CA TYR A 338 24.42 -21.58 -39.75
C TYR A 338 24.33 -20.32 -38.89
N PHE A 339 24.19 -20.44 -37.57
CA PHE A 339 24.02 -19.27 -36.70
C PHE A 339 25.33 -18.53 -36.40
N LYS A 340 26.43 -19.25 -36.14
CA LYS A 340 27.71 -18.66 -35.71
C LYS A 340 28.63 -18.32 -36.89
N GLU A 341 28.68 -19.13 -37.95
CA GLU A 341 29.60 -18.89 -39.08
C GLU A 341 28.92 -18.14 -40.23
N VAL A 342 27.71 -18.58 -40.65
CA VAL A 342 26.99 -17.96 -41.78
C VAL A 342 26.32 -16.65 -41.36
N LEU A 343 25.48 -16.66 -40.33
CA LEU A 343 24.79 -15.46 -39.84
C LEU A 343 25.63 -14.60 -38.90
N ARG A 344 26.75 -15.14 -38.37
CA ARG A 344 27.70 -14.44 -37.48
C ARG A 344 27.05 -13.87 -36.22
N LEU A 345 26.03 -14.55 -35.73
CA LEU A 345 25.32 -14.18 -34.50
C LEU A 345 26.11 -14.68 -33.30
N LYS A 346 26.14 -13.87 -32.24
CA LYS A 346 26.90 -14.15 -31.01
C LYS A 346 25.96 -14.31 -29.83
N GLU A 347 26.40 -15.11 -28.87
CA GLU A 347 25.84 -15.17 -27.53
C GLU A 347 25.89 -13.79 -26.88
N LYS A 348 24.84 -13.41 -26.13
CA LYS A 348 24.87 -12.18 -25.35
C LYS A 348 25.91 -12.32 -24.23
N PRO A 349 26.82 -11.34 -24.05
CA PRO A 349 27.74 -11.35 -22.92
C PRO A 349 26.95 -11.20 -21.62
N ALA A 350 27.56 -11.60 -20.51
CA ALA A 350 27.01 -11.31 -19.20
C ALA A 350 26.90 -9.79 -19.00
N HIS A 351 25.82 -9.33 -18.38
CA HIS A 351 25.65 -7.96 -17.93
C HIS A 351 25.99 -7.90 -16.43
N PRO A 352 26.95 -7.06 -16.01
CA PRO A 352 27.33 -6.97 -14.61
C PRO A 352 26.13 -6.48 -13.79
N ASP A 353 25.99 -7.03 -12.60
CA ASP A 353 24.99 -6.57 -11.65
C ASP A 353 25.46 -5.33 -10.90
N GLU A 354 24.52 -4.65 -10.28
CA GLU A 354 24.74 -3.40 -9.57
C GLU A 354 24.07 -3.42 -8.21
N ALA A 355 24.60 -2.65 -7.28
CA ALA A 355 24.07 -2.56 -5.93
C ALA A 355 24.10 -1.11 -5.44
N HIS A 356 23.19 -0.79 -4.52
CA HIS A 356 23.26 0.45 -3.75
C HIS A 356 23.97 0.19 -2.42
N LEU A 357 24.93 1.04 -2.08
CA LEU A 357 25.64 1.01 -0.81
C LEU A 357 25.34 2.27 0.00
N LEU A 358 25.24 2.13 1.31
CA LEU A 358 25.20 3.23 2.27
C LEU A 358 26.56 3.36 2.95
N ILE A 359 27.09 4.57 3.02
CA ILE A 359 28.40 4.84 3.64
C ILE A 359 28.20 5.72 4.87
N THR A 360 28.68 5.24 6.01
CA THR A 360 28.79 6.07 7.22
C THR A 360 30.23 6.53 7.39
N LEU A 361 30.43 7.84 7.53
CA LEU A 361 31.76 8.40 7.79
C LEU A 361 32.19 8.22 9.26
N ALA A 362 33.51 8.20 9.49
CA ALA A 362 34.10 8.15 10.81
C ALA A 362 33.93 9.47 11.56
N LYS A 363 33.86 9.40 12.90
CA LYS A 363 33.56 10.58 13.75
C LYS A 363 34.54 11.75 13.52
N HIS A 364 35.82 11.44 13.30
CA HIS A 364 36.90 12.42 13.10
C HIS A 364 36.87 13.13 11.74
N VAL A 365 36.07 12.65 10.79
CA VAL A 365 35.90 13.30 9.49
C VAL A 365 34.92 14.46 9.70
N GLU A 366 35.42 15.69 9.70
CA GLU A 366 34.63 16.90 9.97
C GLU A 366 34.18 17.65 8.71
N LYS A 367 34.86 17.40 7.60
CA LYS A 367 34.58 17.95 6.27
C LYS A 367 33.93 16.89 5.38
N ASP A 368 33.39 17.34 4.27
CA ASP A 368 32.86 16.48 3.24
C ASP A 368 33.97 15.62 2.64
N TYR A 369 33.66 14.36 2.38
CA TYR A 369 34.60 13.36 1.90
C TYR A 369 34.16 12.92 0.50
N LEU A 370 34.99 13.22 -0.50
CA LEU A 370 34.76 12.77 -1.87
C LEU A 370 35.23 11.32 -2.02
N LEU A 371 34.28 10.41 -2.23
CA LEU A 371 34.58 9.04 -2.64
C LEU A 371 34.68 9.01 -4.18
N PRO A 372 35.87 8.75 -4.76
CA PRO A 372 36.04 8.82 -6.20
C PRO A 372 35.39 7.63 -6.91
N ALA A 373 34.94 7.86 -8.14
CA ALA A 373 34.51 6.80 -9.06
C ALA A 373 35.62 5.73 -9.19
N GLY A 374 35.22 4.47 -9.32
CA GLY A 374 36.15 3.33 -9.40
C GLY A 374 36.68 2.85 -8.05
N THR A 375 36.30 3.47 -6.91
CA THR A 375 36.60 2.94 -5.57
C THR A 375 36.07 1.51 -5.45
N ALA A 376 36.93 0.58 -5.01
CA ALA A 376 36.64 -0.85 -5.02
C ALA A 376 36.19 -1.39 -3.66
N PHE A 377 35.18 -2.25 -3.67
CA PHE A 377 34.51 -2.86 -2.52
C PHE A 377 34.56 -4.39 -2.62
N LYS A 378 34.74 -5.08 -1.49
CA LYS A 378 34.79 -6.54 -1.40
C LYS A 378 33.39 -7.12 -1.19
N ALA A 379 33.05 -8.14 -1.99
CA ALA A 379 31.75 -8.82 -1.97
C ALA A 379 31.88 -10.34 -1.75
N GLY A 380 32.86 -10.77 -0.93
CA GLY A 380 33.10 -12.18 -0.66
C GLY A 380 33.88 -12.88 -1.78
N LYS A 381 33.55 -14.15 -2.03
CA LYS A 381 34.19 -15.00 -3.03
C LYS A 381 33.15 -15.77 -3.83
N ASP A 382 33.46 -16.06 -5.09
CA ASP A 382 32.62 -16.90 -5.97
C ASP A 382 32.82 -18.41 -5.72
N SER A 383 32.14 -19.24 -6.52
CA SER A 383 32.19 -20.70 -6.47
C SER A 383 33.60 -21.28 -6.72
N GLU A 384 34.44 -20.55 -7.47
CA GLU A 384 35.85 -20.87 -7.72
C GLU A 384 36.81 -20.28 -6.68
N LYS A 385 36.28 -19.71 -5.59
CA LYS A 385 37.02 -19.08 -4.47
C LYS A 385 37.81 -17.82 -4.85
N LYS A 386 37.48 -17.18 -5.97
CA LYS A 386 38.06 -15.91 -6.40
C LYS A 386 37.38 -14.74 -5.71
N GLU A 387 38.13 -13.68 -5.40
CA GLU A 387 37.53 -12.48 -4.78
C GLU A 387 36.56 -11.81 -5.75
N VAL A 388 35.39 -11.42 -5.23
CA VAL A 388 34.38 -10.64 -5.97
C VAL A 388 34.52 -9.17 -5.58
N VAL A 389 34.60 -8.31 -6.60
CA VAL A 389 34.83 -6.87 -6.44
C VAL A 389 33.75 -6.06 -7.15
N TYR A 390 33.23 -5.05 -6.44
CA TYR A 390 32.34 -4.03 -7.01
C TYR A 390 33.06 -2.69 -7.00
N LYS A 391 32.78 -1.83 -7.98
CA LYS A 391 33.35 -0.49 -8.08
C LYS A 391 32.26 0.58 -8.09
N ALA A 392 32.51 1.69 -7.41
CA ALA A 392 31.66 2.88 -7.50
C ALA A 392 31.54 3.34 -8.96
N THR A 393 30.31 3.55 -9.43
CA THR A 393 30.06 4.00 -10.82
C THR A 393 30.43 5.46 -11.00
N ASP A 394 30.15 6.26 -9.98
CA ASP A 394 30.30 7.72 -9.99
C ASP A 394 31.04 8.18 -8.73
N SER A 395 31.57 9.41 -8.78
CA SER A 395 32.13 10.03 -7.58
C SER A 395 31.00 10.60 -6.73
N VAL A 396 31.02 10.34 -5.42
CA VAL A 396 29.97 10.79 -4.50
C VAL A 396 30.61 11.57 -3.37
N GLU A 397 30.08 12.76 -3.12
CA GLU A 397 30.42 13.55 -1.93
C GLU A 397 29.61 13.04 -0.74
N LEU A 398 30.31 12.51 0.26
CA LEU A 398 29.74 11.97 1.47
C LEU A 398 29.91 12.97 2.61
N ASN A 399 28.88 13.08 3.45
CA ASN A 399 28.87 13.92 4.63
C ASN A 399 28.11 13.23 5.77
N LYS A 400 27.77 13.97 6.83
CA LYS A 400 27.11 13.42 8.02
C LYS A 400 25.58 13.44 7.93
N ALA A 401 25.02 13.93 6.82
CA ALA A 401 23.58 14.08 6.70
C ALA A 401 22.86 12.74 6.78
N ALA A 402 21.73 12.72 7.49
CA ALA A 402 20.92 11.53 7.69
C ALA A 402 19.43 11.86 7.59
N VAL A 403 18.65 10.93 7.05
CA VAL A 403 17.18 10.98 7.10
C VAL A 403 16.75 10.76 8.55
N ALA A 404 16.11 11.76 9.14
CA ALA A 404 15.64 11.73 10.52
C ALA A 404 14.12 11.61 10.61
N HIS A 405 13.40 12.30 9.72
CA HIS A 405 11.94 12.32 9.69
C HIS A 405 11.39 12.05 8.29
N LEU A 406 10.27 11.34 8.23
CA LEU A 406 9.46 11.13 7.05
C LEU A 406 8.02 11.49 7.41
N ARG A 407 7.46 12.52 6.77
CA ARG A 407 6.06 12.93 6.96
C ARG A 407 5.36 12.90 5.61
N ALA A 408 4.05 12.68 5.59
CA ALA A 408 3.28 12.72 4.35
C ALA A 408 1.99 13.52 4.50
N ALA A 409 1.52 14.11 3.40
CA ALA A 409 0.22 14.76 3.33
C ALA A 409 -0.48 14.41 2.01
N TYR A 410 -1.78 14.12 2.10
CA TYR A 410 -2.64 13.79 0.98
C TYR A 410 -3.88 14.68 1.00
N PHE A 411 -4.12 15.42 -0.08
CA PHE A 411 -5.36 16.15 -0.28
C PHE A 411 -6.35 15.31 -1.09
N SER A 412 -7.47 14.95 -0.48
CA SER A 412 -8.54 14.21 -1.12
C SER A 412 -9.56 15.17 -1.73
N SER A 413 -9.70 15.14 -3.06
CA SER A 413 -10.73 15.90 -3.75
C SER A 413 -12.15 15.35 -3.54
N ALA A 414 -12.30 14.12 -3.04
CA ALA A 414 -13.59 13.46 -2.86
C ALA A 414 -14.40 14.03 -1.69
N ASP A 415 -13.71 14.36 -0.59
CA ASP A 415 -14.28 14.91 0.65
C ASP A 415 -13.66 16.28 1.01
N GLY A 416 -12.72 16.78 0.21
CA GLY A 416 -12.06 18.06 0.41
C GLY A 416 -11.11 18.11 1.60
N LYS A 417 -10.72 16.95 2.15
CA LYS A 417 -9.92 16.83 3.38
C LYS A 417 -8.43 16.72 3.09
N LEU A 418 -7.63 17.23 4.03
CA LEU A 418 -6.19 17.02 4.09
C LEU A 418 -5.89 15.94 5.12
N TYR A 419 -5.38 14.81 4.65
CA TYR A 419 -4.90 13.71 5.49
C TYR A 419 -3.40 13.86 5.68
N THR A 420 -2.90 13.59 6.89
CA THR A 420 -1.48 13.72 7.19
C THR A 420 -0.95 12.55 8.00
N ALA A 421 0.31 12.20 7.78
CA ALA A 421 1.04 11.19 8.50
C ALA A 421 2.32 11.82 9.09
N PRO A 422 2.36 12.12 10.41
CA PRO A 422 3.58 12.52 11.11
C PRO A 422 4.74 11.51 11.02
N VAL A 423 4.44 10.23 10.82
CA VAL A 423 5.40 9.16 10.54
C VAL A 423 4.94 8.44 9.27
N ALA A 424 5.45 8.84 8.11
CA ALA A 424 4.96 8.34 6.82
C ALA A 424 5.22 6.84 6.62
N ASN A 425 6.31 6.33 7.18
CA ASN A 425 6.73 4.93 7.08
C ASN A 425 6.16 4.05 8.20
N SER A 426 4.89 4.26 8.55
CA SER A 426 4.15 3.49 9.56
C SER A 426 2.79 3.03 9.02
N GLU A 427 2.21 2.00 9.64
CA GLU A 427 0.91 1.43 9.22
C GLU A 427 -0.27 2.36 9.48
N ASP A 428 -0.05 3.45 10.20
CA ASP A 428 -1.13 4.24 10.76
C ASP A 428 -0.89 5.75 10.60
N GLY A 429 0.27 6.10 10.07
CA GLY A 429 0.78 7.46 9.98
C GLY A 429 1.29 8.07 11.29
N GLN A 430 1.17 7.41 12.44
CA GLN A 430 1.57 7.93 13.76
C GLN A 430 2.78 7.19 14.39
N GLY A 431 3.17 6.04 13.83
CA GLY A 431 4.39 5.31 14.21
C GLY A 431 4.21 3.82 14.43
N GLU A 432 3.01 3.26 14.21
CA GLU A 432 2.79 1.82 14.34
C GLU A 432 3.57 0.99 13.30
N PRO A 433 4.11 -0.19 13.69
CA PRO A 433 4.84 -1.04 12.77
C PRO A 433 4.00 -1.47 11.56
N LEU A 434 4.63 -1.52 10.37
CA LEU A 434 4.01 -2.01 9.15
C LEU A 434 3.57 -3.47 9.28
N VAL A 435 2.37 -3.80 8.79
CA VAL A 435 1.82 -5.17 8.80
C VAL A 435 2.27 -5.97 7.58
N ASP A 436 2.64 -5.29 6.48
CA ASP A 436 3.15 -5.91 5.26
C ASP A 436 4.54 -6.55 5.50
N ASP A 437 4.67 -7.86 5.25
CA ASP A 437 5.91 -8.63 5.41
C ASP A 437 7.07 -8.10 4.53
N ASN A 438 6.77 -7.34 3.46
CA ASN A 438 7.75 -6.71 2.57
C ASN A 438 8.12 -5.28 3.00
N GLY A 439 7.50 -4.75 4.06
CA GLY A 439 7.84 -3.44 4.64
C GLY A 439 7.59 -2.24 3.73
N GLN A 440 6.64 -2.35 2.79
CA GLN A 440 6.27 -1.26 1.88
C GLN A 440 5.21 -0.32 2.48
N TRP A 441 5.25 0.95 2.11
CA TRP A 441 4.32 1.99 2.57
C TRP A 441 4.09 3.06 1.48
N LYS A 442 2.99 3.81 1.58
CA LYS A 442 2.61 4.80 0.56
C LYS A 442 3.36 6.14 0.76
N PRO A 443 4.12 6.64 -0.24
CA PRO A 443 4.94 7.85 -0.08
C PRO A 443 4.14 9.09 0.33
N PHE A 444 2.92 9.21 -0.18
CA PHE A 444 2.09 10.41 -0.04
C PHE A 444 0.95 10.25 0.97
N GLY A 445 0.93 9.18 1.77
CA GLY A 445 -0.19 8.86 2.66
C GLY A 445 -1.31 8.06 1.97
N PRO A 446 -2.46 7.88 2.63
CA PRO A 446 -3.53 7.02 2.13
C PRO A 446 -4.19 7.63 0.89
N VAL A 447 -3.91 7.06 -0.29
CA VAL A 447 -4.59 7.43 -1.54
C VAL A 447 -6.00 6.84 -1.55
N THR A 448 -7.01 7.70 -1.42
CA THR A 448 -8.44 7.35 -1.57
C THR A 448 -8.93 7.75 -2.96
N GLN A 449 -8.55 7.03 -4.01
CA GLN A 449 -9.23 7.14 -5.31
C GLN A 449 -9.79 5.77 -5.70
N PHE A 450 -10.99 5.46 -5.22
CA PHE A 450 -11.79 4.33 -5.72
C PHE A 450 -12.55 4.78 -6.97
N ALA A 451 -11.83 4.98 -8.07
CA ALA A 451 -12.43 5.10 -9.39
C ALA A 451 -11.91 3.94 -10.24
N GLY A 452 -12.82 3.12 -10.76
CA GLY A 452 -12.48 2.12 -11.76
C GLY A 452 -11.83 2.76 -12.99
N ALA A 453 -11.27 1.95 -13.88
CA ALA A 453 -10.68 2.41 -15.14
C ALA A 453 -11.63 3.24 -16.02
N ASP A 454 -12.93 3.20 -15.74
CA ASP A 454 -14.02 3.93 -16.40
C ASP A 454 -14.48 5.19 -15.65
N GLY A 455 -13.81 5.56 -14.55
CA GLY A 455 -14.14 6.74 -13.75
C GLY A 455 -15.37 6.58 -12.85
N ARG A 456 -15.94 5.37 -12.73
CA ARG A 456 -17.09 5.11 -11.85
C ARG A 456 -16.65 4.68 -10.46
N PRO A 457 -17.39 5.05 -9.40
CA PRO A 457 -17.16 4.50 -8.06
C PRO A 457 -17.34 2.99 -8.08
N VAL A 458 -16.31 2.25 -7.66
CA VAL A 458 -16.38 0.79 -7.45
C VAL A 458 -16.52 0.53 -5.95
N ALA A 459 -17.36 -0.44 -5.57
CA ALA A 459 -17.51 -0.83 -4.17
C ALA A 459 -16.19 -1.44 -3.64
N PRO A 460 -15.77 -1.10 -2.40
CA PRO A 460 -14.51 -1.58 -1.84
C PRO A 460 -14.50 -3.09 -1.59
N THR A 461 -13.44 -3.76 -2.02
CA THR A 461 -13.02 -5.13 -1.72
C THR A 461 -12.58 -5.29 -0.25
N GLU A 462 -12.34 -6.52 0.21
CA GLU A 462 -11.92 -6.82 1.60
C GLU A 462 -10.58 -6.18 2.00
N ASP A 463 -9.62 -6.05 1.08
CA ASP A 463 -8.39 -5.28 1.33
C ASP A 463 -8.64 -3.76 1.34
N GLU A 464 -9.70 -3.30 0.69
CA GLU A 464 -10.14 -1.90 0.67
C GLU A 464 -11.01 -1.54 1.90
N LYS A 465 -11.60 -2.52 2.60
CA LYS A 465 -12.15 -2.35 3.96
C LYS A 465 -11.05 -2.17 5.02
N LYS A 466 -9.86 -2.75 4.81
CA LYS A 466 -8.68 -2.43 5.63
C LYS A 466 -8.18 -1.00 5.38
N MET A 467 -8.39 -0.43 4.19
CA MET A 467 -8.11 0.99 3.91
C MET A 467 -9.10 1.95 4.61
N GLU A 468 -10.32 1.48 4.91
CA GLU A 468 -11.27 2.18 5.80
C GLU A 468 -10.73 2.28 7.24
N LEU A 469 -9.85 1.35 7.65
CA LEU A 469 -9.09 1.41 8.90
C LEU A 469 -8.11 2.60 8.88
N PHE A 470 -7.39 2.84 7.77
CA PHE A 470 -6.43 3.94 7.66
C PHE A 470 -7.11 5.33 7.68
N ARG A 471 -8.33 5.46 7.15
CA ARG A 471 -9.17 6.68 7.31
C ARG A 471 -9.48 6.98 8.78
N LYS A 472 -9.51 5.96 9.64
CA LYS A 472 -9.67 6.11 11.10
C LYS A 472 -8.36 6.41 11.85
N VAL A 473 -7.18 6.17 11.25
CA VAL A 473 -5.89 6.34 11.97
C VAL A 473 -5.02 7.50 11.45
N ALA A 474 -5.10 7.83 10.16
CA ALA A 474 -4.60 9.11 9.66
C ALA A 474 -5.57 10.22 10.11
N GLN A 475 -5.35 10.77 11.31
CA GLN A 475 -6.22 11.79 11.85
C GLN A 475 -6.17 13.07 10.99
N PRO A 476 -7.33 13.65 10.62
CA PRO A 476 -7.38 14.96 10.00
C PRO A 476 -6.89 16.00 11.01
N GLN A 477 -5.59 16.31 10.97
CA GLN A 477 -5.05 17.33 11.84
C GLN A 477 -5.53 18.72 11.40
N TYR A 478 -5.69 19.60 12.38
CA TYR A 478 -6.27 20.92 12.20
C TYR A 478 -5.48 21.79 11.21
N THR A 479 -6.03 22.01 10.01
CA THR A 479 -5.69 23.15 9.17
C THR A 479 -6.49 24.38 9.61
N GLY A 480 -5.95 25.57 9.37
CA GLY A 480 -6.65 26.80 9.72
C GLY A 480 -5.81 28.05 9.55
N PHE A 481 -6.18 29.09 10.27
CA PHE A 481 -5.40 30.30 10.41
C PHE A 481 -5.44 30.80 11.86
N ALA A 482 -4.51 31.66 12.24
CA ALA A 482 -4.54 32.35 13.52
C ALA A 482 -4.39 33.86 13.35
N VAL A 483 -5.02 34.61 14.25
CA VAL A 483 -4.95 36.06 14.31
C VAL A 483 -4.42 36.45 15.69
N ALA A 484 -3.30 37.15 15.72
CA ALA A 484 -2.76 37.73 16.93
C ALA A 484 -3.10 39.23 16.95
N SER A 485 -3.85 39.66 17.97
CA SER A 485 -4.36 41.03 18.04
C SER A 485 -4.48 41.53 19.49
N PRO A 486 -4.08 42.77 19.79
CA PRO A 486 -4.29 43.38 21.11
C PRO A 486 -5.78 43.50 21.48
N ASN A 487 -6.69 43.50 20.50
CA ASN A 487 -8.13 43.49 20.76
C ASN A 487 -8.58 42.21 21.48
N LEU A 488 -7.81 41.13 21.38
CA LEU A 488 -8.10 39.86 22.04
C LEU A 488 -7.63 39.82 23.50
N PHE A 489 -7.02 40.88 24.04
CA PHE A 489 -6.75 40.97 25.47
C PHE A 489 -8.08 41.19 26.21
N LEU A 490 -8.65 40.15 26.80
CA LEU A 490 -10.03 40.15 27.29
C LEU A 490 -10.11 39.42 28.63
N LYS A 491 -10.04 40.15 29.75
CA LYS A 491 -9.86 39.56 31.07
C LYS A 491 -11.14 39.01 31.68
N GLU A 492 -12.28 39.67 31.46
CA GLU A 492 -13.53 39.32 32.14
C GLU A 492 -14.78 39.83 31.39
N GLY A 493 -15.93 39.67 32.03
CA GLY A 493 -17.22 40.11 31.50
C GLY A 493 -17.76 39.17 30.43
N ARG A 494 -18.92 39.54 29.88
CA ARG A 494 -19.48 38.85 28.72
C ARG A 494 -18.81 39.41 27.47
N ARG A 495 -18.06 38.59 26.74
CA ARG A 495 -17.24 39.01 25.59
C ARG A 495 -17.72 38.32 24.33
N VAL A 496 -18.25 39.08 23.37
CA VAL A 496 -18.50 38.60 22.01
C VAL A 496 -17.28 38.95 21.17
N VAL A 497 -16.71 37.95 20.49
CA VAL A 497 -15.54 38.11 19.63
C VAL A 497 -15.94 37.73 18.21
N LEU A 498 -15.67 38.62 17.25
CA LEU A 498 -15.89 38.40 15.84
C LEU A 498 -14.56 38.58 15.08
N ILE A 499 -14.23 37.62 14.24
CA ILE A 499 -13.13 37.69 13.28
C ILE A 499 -13.73 37.73 11.90
N SER A 500 -13.30 38.69 11.07
CA SER A 500 -13.69 38.74 9.66
C SER A 500 -12.50 38.84 8.73
N CYS A 501 -12.62 38.24 7.56
CA CYS A 501 -11.62 38.31 6.51
C CYS A 501 -12.27 38.86 5.23
N THR A 502 -11.77 39.98 4.73
CA THR A 502 -12.25 40.58 3.48
C THR A 502 -11.62 39.87 2.29
N LEU A 503 -12.44 39.34 1.38
CA LEU A 503 -11.97 38.66 0.18
C LEU A 503 -11.64 39.67 -0.93
N SER A 504 -10.59 39.42 -1.71
CA SER A 504 -10.34 40.20 -2.94
C SER A 504 -11.34 39.83 -4.03
N ASP A 505 -11.50 38.52 -4.27
CA ASP A 505 -12.25 37.96 -5.38
C ASP A 505 -13.06 36.75 -4.86
N PRO A 506 -14.27 36.97 -4.32
CA PRO A 506 -15.13 35.88 -3.86
C PRO A 506 -15.61 35.03 -5.06
N PRO A 507 -15.77 33.71 -4.91
CA PRO A 507 -16.29 32.86 -5.99
C PRO A 507 -17.71 33.24 -6.41
N ASP A 508 -17.94 33.43 -7.71
CA ASP A 508 -19.25 33.79 -8.27
C ASP A 508 -20.38 32.84 -7.82
N ALA A 509 -20.07 31.55 -7.66
CA ALA A 509 -21.01 30.52 -7.24
C ALA A 509 -21.61 30.76 -5.84
N TRP A 510 -20.98 31.61 -5.01
CA TRP A 510 -21.48 31.92 -3.67
C TRP A 510 -22.51 33.05 -3.67
N GLY A 511 -22.65 33.79 -4.79
CA GLY A 511 -23.49 34.97 -4.86
C GLY A 511 -23.16 35.96 -3.72
N ASN A 512 -24.18 36.45 -3.02
CA ASN A 512 -23.99 37.38 -1.90
C ASN A 512 -23.87 36.69 -0.54
N PHE A 513 -24.05 35.36 -0.47
CA PHE A 513 -24.21 34.67 0.81
C PHE A 513 -23.85 33.18 0.73
N LYS A 514 -22.97 32.73 1.62
CA LYS A 514 -22.67 31.30 1.84
C LYS A 514 -22.47 31.02 3.33
N MET A 515 -22.88 29.86 3.81
CA MET A 515 -22.69 29.44 5.20
C MET A 515 -22.01 28.06 5.27
N TRP A 516 -21.24 27.87 6.34
CA TRP A 516 -20.69 26.59 6.76
C TRP A 516 -21.16 26.31 8.19
N ASP A 517 -21.51 25.06 8.49
CA ASP A 517 -21.96 24.64 9.82
C ASP A 517 -20.96 25.08 10.91
N ALA A 518 -21.48 25.51 12.06
CA ALA A 518 -20.68 25.94 13.21
C ALA A 518 -19.75 24.83 13.72
N GLY A 519 -20.18 23.56 13.63
CA GLY A 519 -19.38 22.39 14.04
C GLY A 519 -18.17 22.10 13.16
N LEU A 520 -18.04 22.77 12.01
CA LEU A 520 -16.89 22.64 11.11
C LEU A 520 -15.69 23.51 11.53
N PHE A 521 -15.83 24.30 12.59
CA PHE A 521 -14.76 25.17 13.09
C PHE A 521 -14.67 25.14 14.61
N LYS A 522 -13.45 25.35 15.11
CA LYS A 522 -13.15 25.56 16.53
C LYS A 522 -12.30 26.81 16.69
N LEU A 523 -12.63 27.63 17.68
CA LEU A 523 -11.85 28.82 18.03
C LEU A 523 -11.04 28.53 19.28
N LEU A 524 -9.71 28.65 19.20
CA LEU A 524 -8.82 28.44 20.35
C LEU A 524 -8.15 29.75 20.71
N PHE A 525 -8.46 30.29 21.88
CA PHE A 525 -7.89 31.53 22.41
C PHE A 525 -6.73 31.25 23.36
N THR A 526 -5.80 32.19 23.49
CA THR A 526 -4.74 32.12 24.49
C THR A 526 -5.28 32.34 25.90
N GLY A 527 -5.62 31.26 26.61
CA GLY A 527 -6.18 31.29 27.96
C GLY A 527 -5.14 31.15 29.07
N GLU A 528 -5.52 31.52 30.29
CA GLU A 528 -4.63 31.50 31.48
C GLU A 528 -3.91 30.15 31.74
N LYS A 529 -4.57 29.03 31.44
CA LYS A 529 -4.07 27.66 31.71
C LYS A 529 -3.77 26.85 30.44
N GLY A 530 -3.70 27.50 29.29
CA GLY A 530 -3.55 26.87 27.97
C GLY A 530 -4.59 27.39 26.98
N TRP A 531 -4.77 26.71 25.86
CA TRP A 531 -5.75 27.09 24.85
C TRP A 531 -7.19 26.98 25.37
N LEU A 532 -7.92 28.09 25.35
CA LEU A 532 -9.36 28.14 25.63
C LEU A 532 -10.14 27.83 24.34
N GLU A 533 -10.66 26.62 24.23
CA GLU A 533 -11.47 26.20 23.08
C GLU A 533 -12.93 26.66 23.20
N LYS A 534 -13.46 27.20 22.11
CA LYS A 534 -14.86 27.62 21.97
C LYS A 534 -15.44 27.20 20.63
N ASP A 535 -16.72 26.86 20.68
CA ASP A 535 -17.57 26.70 19.49
C ASP A 535 -17.97 28.05 18.91
N LEU A 536 -18.28 28.04 17.62
CA LEU A 536 -18.90 29.19 16.97
C LEU A 536 -20.31 29.40 17.52
N MET A 537 -20.66 30.66 17.80
CA MET A 537 -22.00 31.01 18.28
C MET A 537 -23.06 30.95 17.18
N TRP A 538 -22.64 30.97 15.91
CA TRP A 538 -23.47 30.81 14.71
C TRP A 538 -22.62 30.26 13.55
N PRO A 539 -23.22 29.67 12.51
CA PRO A 539 -22.46 29.03 11.42
C PRO A 539 -21.61 30.05 10.64
N ALA A 540 -20.33 29.75 10.40
CA ALA A 540 -19.42 30.65 9.70
C ALA A 540 -20.03 31.09 8.36
N MET A 541 -19.91 32.37 8.01
CA MET A 541 -20.66 32.91 6.88
C MET A 541 -19.88 33.90 6.03
N PHE A 542 -20.08 33.80 4.72
CA PHE A 542 -19.71 34.82 3.75
C PHE A 542 -20.91 35.74 3.53
N PHE A 543 -20.74 37.05 3.70
CA PHE A 543 -21.72 38.07 3.34
C PHE A 543 -21.02 39.40 3.11
N SER A 544 -21.48 40.15 2.09
CA SER A 544 -20.95 41.49 1.77
C SER A 544 -19.42 41.52 1.57
N GLY A 545 -18.87 40.51 0.88
CA GLY A 545 -17.43 40.43 0.58
C GLY A 545 -16.53 39.98 1.74
N LYS A 546 -17.10 39.66 2.91
CA LYS A 546 -16.36 39.22 4.10
C LYS A 546 -16.79 37.82 4.54
N LEU A 547 -15.83 37.03 4.98
CA LEU A 547 -16.05 35.79 5.74
C LEU A 547 -16.00 36.11 7.23
N TRP A 548 -16.87 35.50 8.02
CA TRP A 548 -17.01 35.79 9.44
C TRP A 548 -17.04 34.55 10.33
N TRP A 549 -16.38 34.65 11.47
CA TRP A 549 -16.42 33.70 12.59
C TRP A 549 -16.73 34.47 13.88
N GLY A 550 -17.59 33.90 14.73
CA GLY A 550 -17.96 34.56 15.97
C GLY A 550 -18.13 33.57 17.12
N CYS A 551 -17.75 33.98 18.33
CA CYS A 551 -18.04 33.23 19.55
C CYS A 551 -18.41 34.14 20.72
N LEU A 552 -18.97 33.51 21.75
CA LEU A 552 -19.27 34.11 23.04
C LEU A 552 -18.34 33.51 24.11
N LEU A 553 -17.59 34.36 24.80
CA LEU A 553 -16.96 34.04 26.08
C LEU A 553 -17.90 34.53 27.18
N SER A 554 -18.41 33.60 27.99
CA SER A 554 -19.23 33.91 29.14
C SER A 554 -18.38 34.53 30.26
N PRO A 555 -18.99 35.20 31.26
CA PRO A 555 -18.25 35.79 32.38
C PRO A 555 -17.40 34.78 33.18
N GLU A 556 -17.75 33.50 33.15
CA GLU A 556 -17.05 32.42 33.86
C GLU A 556 -15.84 31.89 33.09
N ASP A 557 -15.73 32.18 31.79
CA ASP A 557 -14.58 31.76 30.99
C ASP A 557 -13.30 32.48 31.44
N PRO A 558 -12.13 31.81 31.44
CA PRO A 558 -10.88 32.43 31.83
C PRO A 558 -10.52 33.64 30.95
N PRO A 559 -9.60 34.50 31.42
CA PRO A 559 -9.13 35.64 30.63
C PRO A 559 -8.40 35.16 29.37
N VAL A 560 -8.54 35.93 28.28
CA VAL A 560 -7.69 35.80 27.09
C VAL A 560 -6.48 36.71 27.28
N LEU A 561 -5.31 36.09 27.37
CA LEU A 561 -4.04 36.70 27.74
C LEU A 561 -3.05 36.63 26.56
N PRO A 562 -1.94 37.41 26.60
CA PRO A 562 -0.85 37.27 25.64
C PRO A 562 -0.37 35.83 25.43
N PHE A 563 0.02 35.50 24.20
CA PHE A 563 0.68 34.22 23.93
C PHE A 563 1.94 34.08 24.78
N ASP A 564 2.05 32.91 25.41
CA ASP A 564 3.20 32.47 26.19
C ASP A 564 3.49 31.01 25.81
N GLU A 565 4.69 30.75 25.30
CA GLU A 565 5.10 29.43 24.81
C GLU A 565 5.00 28.34 25.88
N LYS A 566 5.27 28.67 27.15
CA LYS A 566 5.23 27.68 28.24
C LYS A 566 3.80 27.28 28.61
N ILE A 567 2.84 28.18 28.41
CA ILE A 567 1.43 27.96 28.76
C ILE A 567 0.69 27.32 27.59
N HIS A 568 0.89 27.86 26.39
CA HIS A 568 0.07 27.51 25.22
C HIS A 568 0.73 26.47 24.33
N SER A 569 2.07 26.45 24.28
CA SER A 569 2.85 25.70 23.28
C SER A 569 2.49 26.09 21.84
N GLY A 570 3.40 25.82 20.90
CA GLY A 570 3.12 25.89 19.47
C GLY A 570 4.11 26.73 18.67
N GLY A 571 5.07 27.40 19.32
CA GLY A 571 6.20 28.07 18.68
C GLY A 571 5.88 29.40 17.99
N PHE A 572 4.75 30.05 18.32
CA PHE A 572 4.36 31.30 17.64
C PHE A 572 5.28 32.46 18.02
N ALA A 573 5.84 33.12 17.01
CA ALA A 573 6.67 34.31 17.18
C ALA A 573 5.81 35.58 17.46
N THR A 574 5.04 35.56 18.55
CA THR A 574 4.21 36.68 18.99
C THR A 574 4.14 36.78 20.52
N ARG A 575 3.81 37.97 21.02
CA ARG A 575 3.46 38.23 22.43
C ARG A 575 2.10 38.89 22.55
N LEU A 576 1.28 38.80 21.50
CA LEU A 576 -0.08 39.29 21.50
C LEU A 576 -1.03 38.17 21.92
N PRO A 577 -2.19 38.50 22.50
CA PRO A 577 -3.26 37.52 22.62
C PRO A 577 -3.72 37.11 21.21
N MET A 578 -4.09 35.85 21.06
CA MET A 578 -4.41 35.31 19.73
C MET A 578 -5.57 34.33 19.76
N VAL A 579 -6.19 34.18 18.59
CA VAL A 579 -7.21 33.17 18.33
C VAL A 579 -6.78 32.34 17.13
N GLN A 580 -6.90 31.02 17.25
CA GLN A 580 -6.79 30.09 16.14
C GLN A 580 -8.18 29.72 15.66
N VAL A 581 -8.42 29.87 14.35
CA VAL A 581 -9.60 29.36 13.66
C VAL A 581 -9.21 28.03 13.02
N ARG A 582 -9.51 26.93 13.72
CA ARG A 582 -9.21 25.57 13.29
C ARG A 582 -10.42 24.92 12.64
N MET A 583 -10.19 24.08 11.63
CA MET A 583 -11.26 23.28 11.03
C MET A 583 -11.57 22.07 11.89
N GLY A 584 -12.83 21.88 12.24
CA GLY A 584 -13.29 20.77 13.08
C GLY A 584 -13.18 19.42 12.38
N GLU A 585 -13.09 18.36 13.19
CA GLU A 585 -13.13 16.98 12.72
C GLU A 585 -14.57 16.52 12.61
N ASN A 586 -15.06 16.34 11.39
CA ASN A 586 -16.32 15.66 11.16
C ASN A 586 -16.17 14.70 9.97
N GLU A 587 -16.27 13.39 10.24
CA GLU A 587 -16.01 12.33 9.25
C GLU A 587 -16.98 12.39 8.06
N ASP A 588 -18.22 12.82 8.30
CA ASP A 588 -19.35 12.71 7.37
C ASP A 588 -19.60 13.99 6.54
N THR A 589 -18.94 15.09 6.88
CA THR A 589 -19.09 16.36 6.14
C THR A 589 -17.82 16.72 5.37
N PRO A 590 -17.96 17.23 4.13
CA PRO A 590 -16.84 17.78 3.39
C PRO A 590 -16.15 18.92 4.16
N SER A 591 -14.82 18.96 4.13
CA SER A 591 -14.08 20.00 4.87
C SER A 591 -14.21 21.36 4.18
N PRO A 592 -14.38 22.46 4.94
CA PRO A 592 -14.29 23.82 4.41
C PRO A 592 -12.94 24.13 3.76
N TYR A 593 -11.90 23.34 4.03
CA TYR A 593 -10.56 23.51 3.48
C TYR A 593 -10.55 23.65 1.95
N ALA A 594 -11.29 22.77 1.24
CA ALA A 594 -11.34 22.80 -0.20
C ALA A 594 -11.86 24.12 -0.77
N ASP A 595 -12.87 24.71 -0.12
CA ASP A 595 -13.47 26.00 -0.48
C ASP A 595 -12.57 27.19 -0.13
N LEU A 596 -11.91 27.14 1.03
CA LEU A 596 -11.24 28.28 1.62
C LEU A 596 -9.76 28.42 1.23
N ARG A 597 -9.08 27.34 0.84
CA ARG A 597 -7.61 27.30 0.70
C ARG A 597 -7.01 28.16 -0.42
N GLN A 598 -7.81 28.52 -1.41
CA GLN A 598 -7.38 29.34 -2.55
C GLN A 598 -7.92 30.77 -2.52
N LEU A 599 -8.73 31.11 -1.52
CA LEU A 599 -9.29 32.45 -1.41
C LEU A 599 -8.22 33.45 -0.98
N LYS A 600 -8.16 34.57 -1.67
CA LYS A 600 -7.26 35.68 -1.32
C LYS A 600 -7.97 36.67 -0.41
N ILE A 601 -7.25 37.12 0.62
CA ILE A 601 -7.73 38.09 1.60
C ILE A 601 -6.95 39.40 1.48
N THR A 602 -7.64 40.52 1.66
CA THR A 602 -7.06 41.88 1.63
C THR A 602 -6.98 42.52 3.00
N SER A 603 -7.77 42.04 3.96
CA SER A 603 -7.72 42.48 5.36
C SER A 603 -8.33 41.45 6.29
N VAL A 604 -7.89 41.47 7.54
CA VAL A 604 -8.48 40.72 8.66
C VAL A 604 -8.92 41.72 9.72
N GLU A 605 -10.13 41.58 10.24
CA GLU A 605 -10.70 42.47 11.23
C GLU A 605 -11.08 41.70 12.49
N THR A 606 -10.64 42.20 13.65
CA THR A 606 -10.97 41.67 14.97
C THR A 606 -11.87 42.65 15.69
N ILE A 607 -13.11 42.24 15.97
CA ILE A 607 -14.13 43.03 16.66
C ILE A 607 -14.44 42.35 17.99
N VAL A 608 -14.45 43.13 19.06
CA VAL A 608 -14.83 42.66 20.40
C VAL A 608 -15.90 43.56 20.99
N ASP A 609 -16.91 42.95 21.57
CA ASP A 609 -18.03 43.62 22.24
C ASP A 609 -18.12 43.03 23.65
N VAL A 610 -17.76 43.84 24.65
CA VAL A 610 -17.59 43.39 26.04
C VAL A 610 -18.53 44.17 26.94
N THR A 611 -19.22 43.45 27.82
CA THR A 611 -20.09 44.05 28.84
C THR A 611 -19.72 43.60 30.24
N GLY A 612 -19.82 44.55 31.19
CA GLY A 612 -19.66 44.30 32.61
C GLY A 612 -18.20 44.23 33.12
N VAL A 613 -17.26 44.97 32.51
CA VAL A 613 -15.87 45.03 32.99
C VAL A 613 -15.78 45.78 34.31
N LYS A 614 -15.15 45.19 35.34
CA LYS A 614 -15.04 45.72 36.71
C LYS A 614 -13.59 45.86 37.20
N ASP A 615 -12.62 45.21 36.56
CA ASP A 615 -11.18 45.32 36.73
C ASP A 615 -10.71 46.66 36.17
N LEU A 616 -11.02 47.67 36.98
CA LEU A 616 -10.81 49.07 36.70
C LEU A 616 -10.02 49.63 37.86
N LEU A 617 -9.00 50.41 37.55
CA LEU A 617 -8.36 51.21 38.56
C LEU A 617 -9.10 52.54 38.70
N LEU A 618 -9.75 52.73 39.84
CA LEU A 618 -10.49 53.93 40.18
C LEU A 618 -9.69 54.80 41.16
N GLN A 619 -9.57 56.09 40.89
CA GLN A 619 -8.86 57.04 41.73
C GLN A 619 -9.55 58.40 41.64
N ASN A 620 -9.72 59.11 42.74
CA ASN A 620 -10.16 60.51 42.73
C ASN A 620 -9.03 61.43 43.22
N ASP A 621 -9.31 62.72 43.38
CA ASP A 621 -8.35 63.71 43.86
C ASP A 621 -7.78 63.43 45.27
N LEU A 622 -8.40 62.51 46.03
CA LEU A 622 -7.98 62.12 47.38
C LEU A 622 -7.19 60.79 47.42
N GLY A 623 -7.21 60.01 46.34
CA GLY A 623 -6.49 58.74 46.24
C GLY A 623 -7.29 57.61 45.61
N ARG A 624 -6.74 56.40 45.70
CA ARG A 624 -7.31 55.18 45.11
C ARG A 624 -8.64 54.81 45.78
N LEU A 625 -9.58 54.34 44.95
CA LEU A 625 -10.91 53.90 45.34
C LEU A 625 -11.02 52.38 45.22
N ASP A 626 -11.81 51.78 46.10
CA ASP A 626 -12.10 50.34 46.10
C ASP A 626 -13.52 50.13 45.54
N PRO A 627 -13.66 49.66 44.27
CA PRO A 627 -14.97 49.44 43.65
C PRO A 627 -15.77 48.29 44.29
N ALA A 628 -15.17 47.49 45.18
CA ALA A 628 -15.89 46.43 45.91
C ALA A 628 -16.77 46.97 47.04
N LYS A 629 -16.69 48.27 47.35
CA LYS A 629 -17.47 48.95 48.39
C LYS A 629 -18.07 50.23 47.84
N PRO A 630 -19.19 50.72 48.40
CA PRO A 630 -19.70 52.04 48.06
C PRO A 630 -18.63 53.12 48.19
N PHE A 631 -18.42 53.90 47.13
CA PHE A 631 -17.35 54.91 47.07
C PHE A 631 -17.83 56.25 46.52
N GLN A 632 -17.14 57.32 46.93
CA GLN A 632 -17.45 58.69 46.52
C GLN A 632 -16.60 59.08 45.31
N PRO A 633 -17.13 59.01 44.07
CA PRO A 633 -16.34 59.18 42.84
C PRO A 633 -15.64 60.55 42.75
N PHE A 634 -16.24 61.58 43.34
CA PHE A 634 -15.75 62.97 43.30
C PHE A 634 -15.37 63.52 44.68
N GLY A 635 -15.14 62.61 45.65
CA GLY A 635 -14.84 62.94 47.03
C GLY A 635 -16.06 63.38 47.86
N PRO A 636 -15.85 63.71 49.15
CA PRO A 636 -16.92 64.01 50.11
C PRO A 636 -17.55 65.40 49.91
N LEU A 637 -16.86 66.31 49.22
CA LEU A 637 -17.32 67.67 48.93
C LEU A 637 -17.15 67.98 47.42
N PRO A 638 -17.95 67.33 46.55
CA PRO A 638 -17.81 67.45 45.10
C PRO A 638 -18.10 68.87 44.61
N ARG A 639 -17.07 69.48 44.02
CA ARG A 639 -17.08 70.83 43.40
C ARG A 639 -16.76 70.74 41.91
N THR A 640 -17.05 71.80 41.16
CA THR A 640 -16.54 71.94 39.79
C THR A 640 -15.02 71.71 39.76
N GLY A 641 -14.55 70.87 38.83
CA GLY A 641 -13.17 70.43 38.70
C GLY A 641 -12.80 69.15 39.45
N SER A 642 -13.69 68.62 40.32
CA SER A 642 -13.40 67.35 41.02
C SER A 642 -13.39 66.21 40.02
N ALA A 643 -12.40 65.33 40.11
CA ALA A 643 -12.16 64.31 39.10
C ALA A 643 -12.23 62.87 39.62
N LEU A 644 -12.72 61.97 38.76
CA LEU A 644 -12.56 60.53 38.84
C LEU A 644 -11.69 60.06 37.68
N TYR A 645 -10.57 59.45 37.99
CA TYR A 645 -9.67 58.78 37.08
C TYR A 645 -10.07 57.30 36.99
N VAL A 646 -10.27 56.82 35.76
CA VAL A 646 -10.64 55.43 35.47
C VAL A 646 -9.59 54.86 34.53
N GLY A 647 -8.80 53.91 35.05
CA GLY A 647 -7.73 53.23 34.34
C GLY A 647 -8.13 51.80 33.96
N SER A 648 -7.76 51.40 32.74
CA SER A 648 -7.90 50.02 32.27
C SER A 648 -6.90 49.73 31.16
N ASN A 649 -5.94 48.87 31.48
CA ASN A 649 -5.02 48.26 30.52
C ASN A 649 -5.77 47.35 29.53
N GLU A 650 -7.00 46.94 29.81
CA GLU A 650 -7.78 46.24 28.80
C GLU A 650 -8.37 47.19 27.76
N ILE A 651 -9.03 48.26 28.20
CA ILE A 651 -9.96 49.04 27.36
C ILE A 651 -9.23 50.14 26.60
N PHE A 652 -8.44 50.95 27.31
CA PHE A 652 -7.98 52.26 26.82
C PHE A 652 -6.69 52.19 25.98
N GLN A 653 -6.25 50.99 25.61
CA GLN A 653 -5.22 50.76 24.60
C GLN A 653 -5.78 50.16 23.29
N LYS A 654 -7.11 49.99 23.19
CA LYS A 654 -7.80 49.48 21.99
C LYS A 654 -8.42 50.61 21.18
N LYS A 655 -8.65 50.36 19.89
CA LYS A 655 -9.44 51.24 19.02
C LYS A 655 -10.93 51.04 19.30
N LEU A 656 -11.47 51.83 20.21
CA LEU A 656 -12.90 51.81 20.56
C LEU A 656 -13.75 52.31 19.39
N GLN A 657 -14.88 51.66 19.15
CA GLN A 657 -15.84 52.01 18.11
C GLN A 657 -17.25 51.73 18.60
N ASN A 658 -18.21 52.57 18.18
CA ASN A 658 -19.66 52.45 18.40
C ASN A 658 -20.18 52.42 19.85
N ARG A 659 -19.33 52.07 20.84
CA ARG A 659 -19.79 51.91 22.23
C ARG A 659 -18.66 52.07 23.25
N LEU A 660 -18.85 53.03 24.16
CA LEU A 660 -18.16 53.12 25.43
C LEU A 660 -19.16 53.66 26.46
N GLU A 661 -19.51 52.82 27.44
CA GLU A 661 -20.57 53.11 28.41
C GLU A 661 -20.08 52.86 29.82
N LEU A 662 -20.28 53.86 30.67
CA LEU A 662 -20.01 53.75 32.10
C LEU A 662 -21.33 53.42 32.79
N GLN A 663 -21.39 52.22 33.35
CA GLN A 663 -22.55 51.72 34.09
C GLN A 663 -22.34 52.03 35.58
N THR A 664 -23.29 52.76 36.16
CA THR A 664 -23.20 53.21 37.55
C THR A 664 -24.50 52.89 38.30
N GLU A 665 -24.36 52.35 39.50
CA GLU A 665 -25.47 52.20 40.45
C GLU A 665 -25.31 53.21 41.57
N TRP A 666 -26.34 54.03 41.79
CA TRP A 666 -26.30 55.12 42.75
C TRP A 666 -26.97 54.71 44.05
N GLU A 667 -26.23 54.75 45.15
CA GLU A 667 -26.78 54.45 46.46
C GLU A 667 -27.50 55.67 47.04
N GLY A 668 -28.75 55.49 47.50
CA GLY A 668 -29.56 56.51 48.18
C GLY A 668 -30.09 57.65 47.29
N LEU A 669 -29.90 57.61 45.96
CA LEU A 669 -30.36 58.66 45.04
C LEU A 669 -31.88 58.65 44.85
N ALA A 670 -32.49 57.46 44.72
CA ALA A 670 -33.93 57.30 44.50
C ALA A 670 -34.77 57.86 45.67
N GLU A 671 -34.34 57.62 46.91
CA GLU A 671 -35.02 58.06 48.14
C GLU A 671 -34.99 59.58 48.30
N LYS A 672 -33.90 60.23 47.86
CA LYS A 672 -33.71 61.68 47.94
C LYS A 672 -34.34 62.47 46.79
N SER A 673 -34.74 61.82 45.69
CA SER A 673 -35.30 62.46 44.48
C SER A 673 -36.62 63.25 44.73
N ASN A 674 -37.38 62.89 45.78
CA ASN A 674 -38.64 63.56 46.15
C ASN A 674 -38.47 64.83 47.00
N ILE A 675 -37.29 65.07 47.58
CA ILE A 675 -37.04 66.12 48.59
C ILE A 675 -35.91 67.07 48.14
N TYR A 676 -34.92 66.54 47.42
CA TYR A 676 -33.85 67.27 46.76
C TYR A 676 -34.02 67.08 45.26
N LYS A 677 -34.29 68.16 44.51
CA LYS A 677 -34.04 68.14 43.06
C LYS A 677 -32.52 68.14 42.90
N PRO A 678 -31.86 67.04 42.47
CA PRO A 678 -30.49 67.15 41.99
C PRO A 678 -30.43 68.30 40.96
N PRO A 679 -29.27 68.97 40.79
CA PRO A 679 -29.11 69.86 39.64
C PRO A 679 -29.60 69.08 38.41
N ALA A 680 -30.52 69.67 37.65
CA ALA A 680 -31.30 68.97 36.62
C ALA A 680 -30.41 68.19 35.65
N ASP A 681 -29.15 68.63 35.49
CA ASP A 681 -28.12 67.95 34.74
C ASP A 681 -26.84 67.89 35.60
N VAL A 682 -26.17 66.74 35.70
CA VAL A 682 -24.77 66.67 36.16
C VAL A 682 -23.90 66.60 34.91
N HIS A 683 -23.05 67.61 34.74
CA HIS A 683 -22.19 67.70 33.57
C HIS A 683 -20.83 67.11 33.93
N VAL A 684 -20.44 66.07 33.21
CA VAL A 684 -19.10 65.46 33.32
C VAL A 684 -18.39 65.66 32.01
N SER A 685 -17.19 66.24 32.05
CA SER A 685 -16.29 66.20 30.91
C SER A 685 -15.42 64.95 30.99
N ILE A 686 -15.35 64.18 29.91
CA ILE A 686 -14.40 63.09 29.78
C ILE A 686 -13.17 63.61 29.05
N GLN A 687 -12.00 63.42 29.64
CA GLN A 687 -10.70 63.69 29.05
C GLN A 687 -9.92 62.37 28.94
N ASN A 688 -9.41 62.04 27.76
CA ASN A 688 -8.43 60.97 27.65
C ASN A 688 -7.05 61.52 28.00
N LEU A 689 -6.30 60.78 28.82
CA LEU A 689 -4.97 61.15 29.27
C LEU A 689 -3.90 60.54 28.33
N HIS A 690 -3.90 60.97 27.06
CA HIS A 690 -2.86 60.62 26.07
C HIS A 690 -2.00 61.82 25.68
N GLY A 691 -0.82 61.94 26.30
CA GLY A 691 0.18 62.93 25.90
C GLY A 691 -0.38 64.37 25.89
N VAL A 692 -0.24 65.07 24.76
CA VAL A 692 -0.50 66.52 24.63
C VAL A 692 -1.92 66.86 24.15
N SER A 693 -2.73 65.87 23.76
CA SER A 693 -4.07 66.10 23.18
C SER A 693 -5.18 65.72 24.16
N THR A 694 -5.76 66.72 24.82
CA THR A 694 -7.02 66.56 25.57
C THR A 694 -8.20 66.74 24.63
N SER A 695 -8.83 65.63 24.22
CA SER A 695 -10.18 65.66 23.67
C SER A 695 -11.15 65.86 24.83
N GLN A 696 -11.80 67.02 24.91
CA GLN A 696 -12.78 67.32 25.96
C GLN A 696 -14.17 67.00 25.41
N LEU A 697 -14.79 65.93 25.91
CA LEU A 697 -16.18 65.61 25.60
C LEU A 697 -17.07 65.97 26.78
N ILE A 698 -18.04 66.88 26.58
CA ILE A 698 -19.05 67.19 27.59
C ILE A 698 -20.24 66.26 27.37
N ILE A 699 -20.42 65.28 28.26
CA ILE A 699 -21.64 64.45 28.28
C ILE A 699 -22.66 65.16 29.16
N THR A 700 -23.81 65.51 28.58
CA THR A 700 -24.95 66.04 29.31
C THR A 700 -26.02 64.95 29.34
N LYS A 701 -26.26 64.35 30.52
CA LYS A 701 -27.34 63.39 30.72
C LYS A 701 -27.98 63.60 32.09
N GLU A 702 -29.30 63.48 32.13
CA GLU A 702 -30.11 63.52 33.35
C GLU A 702 -29.79 62.28 34.21
N LEU A 703 -29.48 62.47 35.50
CA LEU A 703 -29.16 61.36 36.41
C LEU A 703 -30.43 60.58 36.77
N ALA A 704 -30.57 59.37 36.24
CA ALA A 704 -31.55 58.39 36.72
C ALA A 704 -30.96 57.54 37.87
N PRO A 705 -31.78 56.97 38.79
CA PRO A 705 -31.33 56.08 39.86
C PRO A 705 -30.48 54.89 39.38
N GLU A 706 -30.77 54.40 38.17
CA GLU A 706 -29.94 53.49 37.38
C GLU A 706 -29.24 54.31 36.29
N GLY A 707 -28.06 54.84 36.60
CA GLY A 707 -27.40 55.82 35.76
C GLY A 707 -26.52 55.16 34.71
N ARG A 708 -26.96 55.15 33.45
CA ARG A 708 -26.12 54.78 32.29
C ARG A 708 -25.54 56.03 31.65
N LEU A 709 -24.23 56.24 31.77
CA LEU A 709 -23.53 57.28 31.00
C LEU A 709 -23.07 56.67 29.67
N GLU A 710 -23.71 57.07 28.58
CA GLU A 710 -23.38 56.62 27.22
C GLU A 710 -22.61 57.72 26.50
N MET A 711 -21.53 57.34 25.85
CA MET A 711 -20.90 58.19 24.84
C MET A 711 -21.63 57.98 23.51
N ALA A 712 -22.16 59.05 22.92
CA ALA A 712 -22.76 58.98 21.58
C ALA A 712 -21.70 58.72 20.50
N ASP A 713 -22.04 57.97 19.45
CA ASP A 713 -21.14 57.53 18.37
C ASP A 713 -20.26 58.65 17.78
N GLU A 714 -20.83 59.83 17.56
CA GLU A 714 -20.13 60.98 16.95
C GLU A 714 -18.98 61.54 17.83
N HIS A 715 -18.83 61.02 19.04
CA HIS A 715 -18.01 61.59 20.09
C HIS A 715 -17.07 60.58 20.76
N ILE A 716 -17.04 59.32 20.33
CA ILE A 716 -15.96 58.40 20.71
C ILE A 716 -14.73 58.92 19.95
N PRO A 717 -13.77 59.60 20.61
CA PRO A 717 -12.58 60.07 19.94
C PRO A 717 -11.93 58.89 19.21
N ASP A 718 -11.43 59.12 17.99
CA ASP A 718 -10.47 58.18 17.40
C ASP A 718 -9.27 58.23 18.34
N TYR A 719 -9.28 57.32 19.33
CA TYR A 719 -8.24 57.15 20.32
C TYR A 719 -7.04 56.59 19.55
N GLY A 720 -6.38 57.52 18.85
CA GLY A 720 -5.56 57.28 17.68
C GLY A 720 -4.45 56.29 17.98
N ARG A 721 -4.46 55.20 17.23
CA ARG A 721 -3.46 54.11 17.17
C ARG A 721 -2.00 54.58 17.01
N SER A 722 -1.73 55.87 16.79
CA SER A 722 -0.39 56.39 16.49
C SER A 722 0.59 56.32 17.67
N ASP A 723 0.10 56.26 18.91
CA ASP A 723 0.95 56.44 20.11
C ASP A 723 1.17 55.18 20.97
N PHE A 724 0.50 54.07 20.66
CA PHE A 724 0.70 52.77 21.33
C PHE A 724 1.42 51.80 20.41
N ARG A 725 2.75 51.78 20.51
CA ARG A 725 3.59 50.71 19.93
C ARG A 725 3.82 49.57 20.92
N ASP A 726 3.79 49.88 22.21
CA ASP A 726 4.00 48.96 23.32
C ASP A 726 2.69 48.80 24.11
N PHE A 727 1.97 47.70 23.87
CA PHE A 727 0.77 47.36 24.64
C PHE A 727 1.18 46.88 26.05
N ASP A 728 0.54 47.43 27.10
CA ASP A 728 0.75 46.98 28.48
C ASP A 728 -0.29 45.90 28.82
N PHE A 729 0.15 44.65 28.91
CA PHE A 729 -0.68 43.52 29.32
C PHE A 729 -0.53 43.17 30.81
N SER A 730 0.14 44.02 31.60
CA SER A 730 0.25 43.87 33.05
C SER A 730 -1.00 44.36 33.79
N GLU A 731 -1.05 44.14 35.10
CA GLU A 731 -2.16 44.62 35.93
C GLU A 731 -2.28 46.16 35.92
N ASN A 732 -3.49 46.65 36.17
CA ASN A 732 -3.79 48.08 36.23
C ASN A 732 -2.96 48.75 37.36
N LYS A 733 -2.14 49.74 37.01
CA LYS A 733 -1.30 50.51 37.97
C LYS A 733 -1.99 51.81 38.37
N PRO A 734 -1.76 52.37 39.58
CA PRO A 734 -2.29 53.67 39.98
C PRO A 734 -1.93 54.80 39.02
N PHE A 735 -2.79 55.82 38.95
CA PHE A 735 -2.54 57.01 38.13
C PHE A 735 -1.45 57.89 38.77
N ASP A 736 -0.38 58.15 38.03
CA ASP A 736 0.70 59.08 38.34
C ASP A 736 1.23 59.77 37.07
N THR A 737 2.30 60.57 37.19
CA THR A 737 2.89 61.30 36.05
C THR A 737 3.52 60.38 34.98
N ASN A 738 3.79 59.11 35.33
CA ASN A 738 4.41 58.11 34.46
C ASN A 738 3.39 57.10 33.88
N THR A 739 2.19 56.99 34.46
CA THR A 739 1.13 56.05 34.05
C THR A 739 -0.06 56.75 33.37
N GLN A 740 0.15 57.92 32.76
CA GLN A 740 -0.95 58.69 32.15
C GLN A 740 -1.69 57.92 31.05
N LYS A 741 -0.99 57.10 30.26
CA LYS A 741 -1.59 56.27 29.21
C LYS A 741 -2.52 55.20 29.81
N GLY A 742 -3.65 54.95 29.16
CA GLY A 742 -4.59 53.91 29.59
C GLY A 742 -5.64 54.40 30.60
N PHE A 743 -5.88 55.72 30.65
CA PHE A 743 -6.80 56.36 31.58
C PHE A 743 -7.76 57.34 30.89
N ILE A 744 -8.99 57.37 31.39
CA ILE A 744 -9.90 58.49 31.19
C ILE A 744 -10.09 59.25 32.51
N ARG A 745 -10.26 60.57 32.42
CA ARG A 745 -10.55 61.46 33.53
C ARG A 745 -11.95 62.04 33.35
N LEU A 746 -12.82 61.73 34.30
CA LEU A 746 -14.17 62.25 34.42
C LEU A 746 -14.12 63.46 35.35
N GLU A 747 -14.28 64.66 34.82
CA GLU A 747 -14.19 65.91 35.58
C GLU A 747 -15.57 66.58 35.67
N LEU A 748 -16.01 66.88 36.90
CA LEU A 748 -17.27 67.58 37.14
C LEU A 748 -17.23 69.01 36.60
N GLN A 749 -18.15 69.36 35.72
CA GLN A 749 -18.31 70.73 35.21
C GLN A 749 -19.26 71.56 36.09
N ASN A 750 -20.06 70.92 36.94
CA ASN A 750 -20.92 71.56 37.91
C ASN A 750 -20.76 70.95 39.32
N HIS A 751 -21.49 71.49 40.30
CA HIS A 751 -21.35 71.11 41.70
C HIS A 751 -22.63 70.48 42.27
N PHE A 752 -22.51 69.63 43.29
CA PHE A 752 -23.67 69.03 43.97
C PHE A 752 -24.25 69.89 45.11
N GLY A 753 -23.97 71.20 45.12
CA GLY A 753 -24.60 72.15 46.06
C GLY A 753 -24.00 72.19 47.47
N HIS A 754 -22.97 71.37 47.76
CA HIS A 754 -22.26 71.33 49.04
C HIS A 754 -21.66 72.69 49.46
N ALA A 755 -21.02 73.40 48.52
CA ALA A 755 -20.37 74.68 48.81
C ALA A 755 -21.34 75.80 49.24
N GLY A 756 -22.58 75.79 48.72
CA GLY A 756 -23.61 76.78 49.09
C GLY A 756 -24.47 76.37 50.28
N TYR A 757 -24.47 75.08 50.65
CA TYR A 757 -25.31 74.55 51.72
C TYR A 757 -24.93 75.11 53.09
N GLN A 758 -23.64 75.19 53.43
CA GLN A 758 -23.20 75.71 54.73
C GLN A 758 -23.63 77.17 54.94
N ASN A 759 -23.53 78.02 53.91
CA ASN A 759 -23.98 79.42 54.00
C ASN A 759 -25.51 79.51 54.14
N LYS A 760 -26.27 78.76 53.35
CA LYS A 760 -27.74 78.73 53.44
C LYS A 760 -28.24 78.13 54.75
N PHE A 761 -27.54 77.12 55.28
CA PHE A 761 -27.81 76.51 56.58
C PHE A 761 -27.51 77.51 57.70
N ALA A 762 -26.39 78.22 57.65
CA ALA A 762 -26.05 79.25 58.62
C ALA A 762 -27.02 80.44 58.59
N GLU A 763 -27.46 80.88 57.41
CA GLU A 763 -28.52 81.89 57.25
C GLU A 763 -29.84 81.42 57.86
N ALA A 764 -30.29 80.20 57.54
CA ALA A 764 -31.53 79.62 58.07
C ALA A 764 -31.47 79.41 59.60
N ALA A 765 -30.35 78.91 60.12
CA ALA A 765 -30.13 78.73 61.55
C ALA A 765 -30.02 80.08 62.29
N SER A 766 -29.40 81.10 61.68
CA SER A 766 -29.35 82.46 62.24
C SER A 766 -30.72 83.13 62.25
N GLN A 767 -31.55 82.91 61.22
CA GLN A 767 -32.95 83.34 61.21
C GLN A 767 -33.75 82.63 62.31
N LEU A 768 -33.56 81.32 62.49
CA LEU A 768 -34.19 80.54 63.58
C LEU A 768 -33.77 81.07 64.96
N ALA A 769 -32.49 81.41 65.13
CA ALA A 769 -31.93 81.98 66.37
C ALA A 769 -32.44 83.40 66.64
N ALA A 770 -32.60 84.23 65.59
CA ALA A 770 -33.20 85.55 65.70
C ALA A 770 -34.69 85.48 66.10
N GLU A 771 -35.43 84.48 65.61
CA GLU A 771 -36.81 84.22 66.05
C GLU A 771 -36.91 83.70 67.49
N THR A 772 -35.89 82.99 68.01
CA THR A 772 -35.89 82.48 69.40
C THR A 772 -35.43 83.49 70.45
N ILE A 773 -34.75 84.57 70.08
CA ILE A 773 -34.28 85.62 71.01
C ILE A 773 -35.39 86.63 71.38
N ASP A 774 -36.50 86.69 70.63
CA ASP A 774 -37.60 87.64 70.90
C ASP A 774 -38.69 87.06 71.84
N LEU A 775 -38.27 86.53 73.00
CA LEU A 775 -39.14 85.96 74.03
C LEU A 775 -40.14 86.95 74.66
N ASN A 776 -40.07 88.25 74.34
CA ASN A 776 -40.97 89.28 74.85
C ASN A 776 -42.20 89.56 73.97
N ARG A 777 -42.40 88.86 72.84
CA ARG A 777 -43.58 89.06 71.96
C ARG A 777 -44.69 88.02 72.09
N ILE A 778 -44.63 87.11 73.08
CA ILE A 778 -45.63 86.04 73.28
C ILE A 778 -47.04 86.57 73.67
N THR A 779 -47.20 87.87 73.96
CA THR A 779 -48.50 88.48 74.35
C THR A 779 -49.22 89.25 73.25
N ASP A 780 -48.79 89.22 71.99
CA ASP A 780 -49.48 89.91 70.87
C ASP A 780 -50.48 88.95 70.14
N PRO A 781 -51.81 89.22 70.15
CA PRO A 781 -52.81 88.40 69.49
C PRO A 781 -52.75 88.40 67.95
N GLN A 782 -51.90 89.23 67.34
CA GLN A 782 -51.71 89.27 65.87
C GLN A 782 -50.43 88.58 65.38
N PHE A 783 -49.66 87.93 66.25
CA PHE A 783 -48.50 87.14 65.81
C PHE A 783 -48.95 85.86 65.08
N LYS A 784 -49.04 85.93 63.75
CA LYS A 784 -49.10 84.73 62.91
C LYS A 784 -47.69 84.15 62.84
N SER A 785 -47.52 82.93 63.38
CA SER A 785 -46.34 82.08 63.14
C SER A 785 -46.15 81.89 61.63
N GLY A 786 -45.36 82.75 61.02
CA GLY A 786 -45.11 82.80 59.59
C GLY A 786 -43.89 81.96 59.25
N SER A 787 -44.11 80.92 58.44
CA SER A 787 -43.08 80.10 57.80
C SER A 787 -42.29 79.22 58.77
N ALA A 788 -42.62 77.92 58.83
CA ALA A 788 -41.65 76.95 59.30
C ALA A 788 -40.41 77.07 58.41
N ILE A 789 -39.30 77.62 58.95
CA ILE A 789 -38.00 77.57 58.29
C ILE A 789 -37.63 76.09 58.25
N VAL A 790 -37.88 75.44 57.12
CA VAL A 790 -37.50 74.04 56.91
C VAL A 790 -35.99 74.01 56.75
N LEU A 791 -35.29 73.49 57.77
CA LEU A 791 -33.90 73.07 57.61
C LEU A 791 -33.88 72.02 56.49
N ARG A 792 -33.34 72.40 55.33
CA ARG A 792 -33.20 71.45 54.22
C ARG A 792 -32.17 70.39 54.60
N GLU A 793 -32.46 69.14 54.28
CA GLU A 793 -31.49 68.04 54.41
C GLU A 793 -30.20 68.36 53.64
N PRO A 794 -29.05 67.81 54.08
CA PRO A 794 -27.78 68.02 53.39
C PRO A 794 -27.85 67.53 51.94
N PRO A 795 -27.18 68.23 51.01
CA PRO A 795 -27.15 67.85 49.60
C PRO A 795 -26.64 66.42 49.42
N TYR A 796 -27.15 65.75 48.38
CA TYR A 796 -26.70 64.41 48.05
C TYR A 796 -25.20 64.40 47.72
N THR A 797 -24.48 63.46 48.33
CA THR A 797 -23.07 63.18 47.98
C THR A 797 -23.11 61.96 47.06
N PRO A 798 -22.58 62.06 45.83
CA PRO A 798 -22.47 60.91 44.92
C PRO A 798 -21.84 59.72 45.62
N LEU A 799 -22.54 58.59 45.59
CA LEU A 799 -22.07 57.33 46.13
C LEU A 799 -22.39 56.23 45.14
N PHE A 800 -21.35 55.61 44.58
CA PHE A 800 -21.49 54.49 43.64
C PHE A 800 -21.41 53.18 44.41
N SER A 801 -22.46 52.36 44.33
CA SER A 801 -22.47 50.99 44.88
C SER A 801 -21.89 49.98 43.89
N ALA A 802 -21.96 50.27 42.58
CA ALA A 802 -21.32 49.50 41.53
C ALA A 802 -20.85 50.42 40.40
N PHE A 803 -19.73 50.03 39.78
CA PHE A 803 -19.17 50.71 38.62
C PHE A 803 -18.63 49.66 37.65
N SER A 804 -19.05 49.72 36.38
CA SER A 804 -18.53 48.84 35.33
C SER A 804 -18.51 49.55 33.97
N ILE A 805 -17.77 48.99 33.03
CA ILE A 805 -17.70 49.52 31.66
C ILE A 805 -18.19 48.47 30.66
N ASN A 806 -19.04 48.92 29.73
CA ASN A 806 -19.30 48.21 28.49
C ASN A 806 -18.55 48.92 27.36
N TYR A 807 -17.89 48.18 26.49
CA TYR A 807 -17.21 48.76 25.34
C TYR A 807 -17.34 47.88 24.10
N GLN A 808 -17.08 48.48 22.95
CA GLN A 808 -16.83 47.77 21.71
C GLN A 808 -15.54 48.31 21.09
N ALA A 809 -14.70 47.43 20.57
CA ALA A 809 -13.45 47.77 19.91
C ALA A 809 -13.31 46.98 18.62
N ALA A 810 -12.77 47.61 17.59
CA ALA A 810 -12.51 46.97 16.31
C ALA A 810 -11.18 47.41 15.72
N SER A 811 -10.46 46.46 15.15
CA SER A 811 -9.19 46.69 14.49
C SER A 811 -9.15 45.91 13.19
N ALA A 812 -8.79 46.60 12.11
CA ALA A 812 -8.55 45.99 10.80
C ALA A 812 -7.05 46.00 10.50
N PHE A 813 -6.53 44.84 10.13
CA PHE A 813 -5.18 44.59 9.69
C PHE A 813 -5.15 44.40 8.17
N PRO A 814 -4.56 45.34 7.40
CA PRO A 814 -4.44 45.19 5.96
C PRO A 814 -3.44 44.08 5.59
N LEU A 815 -3.80 43.27 4.59
CA LEU A 815 -3.01 42.19 3.99
C LEU A 815 -2.86 42.40 2.47
N ASN A 816 -2.92 43.66 2.03
CA ASN A 816 -2.79 44.08 0.64
C ASN A 816 -1.61 45.05 0.43
N ASP A 817 -0.81 45.31 1.47
CA ASP A 817 0.39 46.14 1.43
C ASP A 817 1.64 45.30 1.67
N ALA A 818 2.60 45.38 0.75
CA ALA A 818 3.88 44.67 0.82
C ALA A 818 5.02 45.56 1.32
N ASP A 819 4.73 46.77 1.79
CA ASP A 819 5.73 47.70 2.33
C ASP A 819 6.42 47.15 3.59
N GLU A 820 7.75 47.24 3.59
CA GLU A 820 8.62 46.78 4.69
C GLU A 820 8.36 47.57 5.98
N HIS A 821 8.16 48.89 5.87
CA HIS A 821 7.89 49.73 7.02
C HIS A 821 6.52 49.41 7.63
N SER A 822 5.49 49.21 6.81
CA SER A 822 4.17 48.71 7.23
C SER A 822 4.29 47.36 7.94
N PHE A 823 5.07 46.42 7.41
CA PHE A 823 5.29 45.13 8.06
C PHE A 823 5.96 45.27 9.42
N HIS A 824 7.09 45.98 9.52
CA HIS A 824 7.82 46.10 10.80
C HIS A 824 7.09 46.93 11.85
N ASN A 825 6.14 47.78 11.47
CA ASN A 825 5.30 48.57 12.39
C ASN A 825 3.89 47.99 12.58
N ARG A 826 3.61 46.77 12.07
CA ARG A 826 2.32 46.11 12.25
C ARG A 826 2.04 45.87 13.74
N GLN A 827 0.78 46.01 14.12
CA GLN A 827 0.32 45.76 15.50
C GLN A 827 -0.45 44.45 15.64
N GLU A 828 -0.67 43.76 14.52
CA GLU A 828 -1.43 42.52 14.42
C GLU A 828 -0.67 41.57 13.48
N GLN A 829 -0.85 40.27 13.67
CA GLN A 829 -0.18 39.25 12.87
C GLN A 829 -1.20 38.21 12.42
N PHE A 830 -0.98 37.69 11.21
CA PHE A 830 -1.80 36.63 10.62
C PHE A 830 -0.93 35.42 10.36
N PHE A 831 -1.41 34.24 10.75
CA PHE A 831 -0.67 32.99 10.61
C PHE A 831 -1.48 31.96 9.83
N HIS A 832 -0.80 31.21 8.98
CA HIS A 832 -1.31 29.96 8.42
C HIS A 832 -1.04 28.82 9.39
N LEU A 833 -2.04 27.97 9.61
CA LEU A 833 -1.91 26.75 10.40
C LEU A 833 -1.94 25.53 9.47
N HIS A 834 -0.88 24.75 9.52
CA HIS A 834 -0.72 23.48 8.83
C HIS A 834 -0.64 22.35 9.88
N PRO A 835 -1.06 21.12 9.56
CA PRO A 835 -0.94 19.98 10.47
C PRO A 835 0.42 19.82 11.16
N PHE A 836 1.51 20.13 10.46
CA PHE A 836 2.85 19.96 11.01
C PHE A 836 3.46 21.21 11.65
N GLY A 837 2.78 22.35 11.59
CA GLY A 837 3.35 23.61 12.05
C GLY A 837 2.57 24.84 11.59
N HIS A 838 3.22 25.99 11.62
CA HIS A 838 2.58 27.25 11.27
C HIS A 838 3.59 28.19 10.61
N ARG A 839 3.09 29.28 10.03
CA ARG A 839 3.95 30.39 9.58
C ARG A 839 3.20 31.69 9.62
N GLU A 840 3.93 32.78 9.84
CA GLU A 840 3.41 34.12 9.63
C GLU A 840 3.23 34.39 8.13
N VAL A 841 2.12 35.04 7.78
CA VAL A 841 1.79 35.37 6.40
C VAL A 841 1.47 36.86 6.32
N HIS A 842 2.18 37.52 5.41
CA HIS A 842 2.04 38.95 5.12
C HIS A 842 2.57 39.21 3.71
N PRO A 843 2.01 40.14 2.92
CA PRO A 843 2.48 40.39 1.56
C PRO A 843 3.99 40.69 1.46
N TYR A 844 4.56 41.44 2.42
CA TYR A 844 6.01 41.67 2.51
C TYR A 844 6.84 40.39 2.60
N LEU A 845 6.30 39.36 3.29
CA LEU A 845 6.99 38.08 3.41
C LEU A 845 6.82 37.22 2.15
N GLU A 846 5.83 37.50 1.28
CA GLU A 846 5.54 36.75 0.06
C GLU A 846 6.39 37.22 -1.14
N GLU A 847 7.32 36.38 -1.61
CA GLU A 847 8.27 36.77 -2.67
C GLU A 847 7.66 36.86 -4.08
N THR A 848 6.44 36.39 -4.29
CA THR A 848 5.83 36.27 -5.64
C THR A 848 4.85 37.38 -5.98
N GLY A 849 4.58 38.32 -5.06
CA GLY A 849 3.51 39.33 -5.23
C GLY A 849 2.11 38.72 -5.40
N ALA A 850 1.97 37.41 -5.25
CA ALA A 850 0.69 36.73 -5.21
C ALA A 850 0.05 37.07 -3.87
N GLY A 851 -1.10 37.75 -3.88
CA GLY A 851 -1.81 38.16 -2.67
C GLY A 851 -2.01 37.02 -1.66
N VAL A 852 -2.25 37.39 -0.40
CA VAL A 852 -2.29 36.44 0.73
C VAL A 852 -3.51 35.52 0.62
N CYS A 853 -3.28 34.20 0.56
CA CYS A 853 -4.35 33.23 0.70
C CYS A 853 -4.83 33.16 2.16
N MET A 854 -6.12 32.86 2.37
CA MET A 854 -6.69 32.70 3.71
C MET A 854 -6.08 31.51 4.47
N LEU A 855 -5.84 30.40 3.76
CA LEU A 855 -5.23 29.19 4.32
C LEU A 855 -4.03 28.79 3.46
N PRO A 856 -3.22 27.81 3.91
CA PRO A 856 -2.14 27.24 3.10
C PRO A 856 -2.64 26.82 1.70
N PRO A 857 -2.10 27.38 0.61
CA PRO A 857 -2.45 26.91 -0.73
C PRO A 857 -1.74 25.57 -0.98
N ILE A 858 -2.49 24.47 -0.93
CA ILE A 858 -2.01 23.14 -1.34
C ILE A 858 -2.42 22.92 -2.80
N ASP A 859 -1.43 22.90 -3.68
CA ASP A 859 -1.53 22.76 -5.14
C ASP A 859 -1.22 21.34 -5.65
N HIS A 860 -0.98 20.41 -4.73
CA HIS A 860 -0.66 19.02 -4.99
C HIS A 860 -1.67 18.10 -4.29
N VAL A 861 -1.86 16.91 -4.84
CA VAL A 861 -2.71 15.87 -4.23
C VAL A 861 -1.93 15.03 -3.21
N GLY A 862 -0.62 14.85 -3.40
CA GLY A 862 0.22 14.08 -2.50
C GLY A 862 1.59 14.70 -2.29
N ALA A 863 2.09 14.70 -1.06
CA ALA A 863 3.43 15.17 -0.70
C ALA A 863 4.10 14.28 0.34
N LEU A 864 5.39 13.99 0.10
CA LEU A 864 6.32 13.35 1.03
C LEU A 864 7.33 14.40 1.48
N TYR A 865 7.46 14.60 2.78
CA TYR A 865 8.43 15.48 3.40
C TYR A 865 9.55 14.65 4.03
N ILE A 866 10.79 14.93 3.64
CA ILE A 866 11.99 14.23 4.12
C ILE A 866 12.82 15.23 4.92
N GLY A 867 12.93 14.99 6.23
CA GLY A 867 13.71 15.80 7.14
C GLY A 867 15.13 15.25 7.25
N LEU A 868 16.11 16.01 6.79
CA LEU A 868 17.53 15.68 6.84
C LEU A 868 18.19 16.44 7.99
N ARG A 869 18.87 15.72 8.89
CA ARG A 869 19.73 16.35 9.91
C ARG A 869 21.16 16.49 9.41
N ASP A 870 21.94 17.34 10.07
CA ASP A 870 23.39 17.52 9.83
C ASP A 870 23.77 17.94 8.39
N VAL A 871 22.84 18.58 7.67
CA VAL A 871 23.11 19.21 6.37
C VAL A 871 23.67 20.62 6.60
N ARG A 872 24.73 20.97 5.89
CA ARG A 872 25.29 22.33 5.89
C ARG A 872 25.01 23.02 4.54
N PRO A 873 25.03 24.37 4.50
CA PRO A 873 24.90 25.08 3.24
C PRO A 873 25.93 24.67 2.20
N ARG A 874 25.53 24.66 0.93
CA ARG A 874 26.31 24.23 -0.24
C ARG A 874 26.70 22.74 -0.29
N GLN A 875 26.15 21.90 0.60
CA GLN A 875 26.40 20.46 0.53
C GLN A 875 25.53 19.76 -0.49
N THR A 876 26.05 18.65 -0.99
CA THR A 876 25.30 17.68 -1.77
C THR A 876 24.97 16.45 -0.90
N VAL A 877 23.71 16.00 -0.92
CA VAL A 877 23.26 14.80 -0.21
C VAL A 877 22.63 13.84 -1.21
N SER A 878 23.21 12.64 -1.32
CA SER A 878 22.63 11.54 -2.09
C SER A 878 21.72 10.70 -1.20
N VAL A 879 20.46 10.53 -1.60
CA VAL A 879 19.43 9.78 -0.90
C VAL A 879 18.96 8.61 -1.77
N LEU A 880 19.09 7.39 -1.28
CA LEU A 880 18.46 6.22 -1.87
C LEU A 880 16.97 6.20 -1.51
N LEU A 881 16.12 6.19 -2.53
CA LEU A 881 14.72 5.81 -2.42
C LEU A 881 14.55 4.41 -3.00
N GLN A 882 14.37 3.44 -2.09
CA GLN A 882 14.02 2.07 -2.45
C GLN A 882 12.49 2.00 -2.57
N VAL A 883 12.00 1.55 -3.71
CA VAL A 883 10.56 1.36 -3.97
C VAL A 883 10.23 -0.12 -4.13
N ALA A 884 8.95 -0.46 -3.95
CA ALA A 884 8.40 -1.73 -4.37
C ALA A 884 8.02 -1.64 -5.85
N GLU A 885 8.93 -2.03 -6.74
CA GLU A 885 8.71 -1.91 -8.19
C GLU A 885 7.46 -2.71 -8.63
N GLY A 886 6.64 -2.10 -9.49
CA GLY A 886 5.36 -2.67 -9.93
C GLY A 886 4.17 -2.39 -9.02
N SER A 887 4.36 -1.74 -7.86
CA SER A 887 3.24 -1.30 -7.00
C SER A 887 2.51 -0.04 -7.48
N ALA A 888 3.09 0.68 -8.45
CA ALA A 888 2.44 1.84 -9.07
C ALA A 888 1.21 1.41 -9.88
N ASN A 889 0.15 2.21 -9.88
CA ASN A 889 -1.06 1.91 -10.64
C ASN A 889 -0.81 2.06 -12.16
N PRO A 890 -0.76 0.96 -12.95
CA PRO A 890 -0.41 1.04 -14.37
C PRO A 890 -1.53 1.62 -15.23
N LEU A 891 -2.74 1.82 -14.67
CA LEU A 891 -3.88 2.42 -15.38
C LEU A 891 -3.87 3.95 -15.32
N LYS A 892 -3.04 4.54 -14.47
CA LYS A 892 -2.89 5.99 -14.33
C LYS A 892 -1.74 6.48 -15.23
N LYS A 893 -1.84 7.72 -15.68
CA LYS A 893 -0.72 8.37 -16.38
C LYS A 893 0.41 8.63 -15.38
N ARG A 894 1.66 8.42 -15.81
CA ARG A 894 2.86 8.82 -15.07
C ARG A 894 2.72 10.26 -14.59
N GLN A 895 3.03 10.48 -13.31
CA GLN A 895 3.00 11.79 -12.68
C GLN A 895 4.45 12.26 -12.45
N PRO A 896 4.81 13.49 -12.84
CA PRO A 896 6.11 14.04 -12.51
C PRO A 896 6.19 14.31 -11.01
N VAL A 897 7.30 13.94 -10.37
CA VAL A 897 7.53 14.24 -8.95
C VAL A 897 8.26 15.57 -8.83
N GLU A 898 7.60 16.56 -8.22
CA GLU A 898 8.12 17.91 -8.07
C GLU A 898 8.87 18.06 -6.73
N TRP A 899 10.17 18.26 -6.82
CA TRP A 899 11.06 18.41 -5.68
C TRP A 899 11.20 19.87 -5.25
N HIS A 900 11.07 20.10 -3.94
CA HIS A 900 11.21 21.42 -3.32
C HIS A 900 12.05 21.31 -2.04
N TYR A 901 12.68 22.41 -1.62
CA TYR A 901 13.33 22.52 -0.32
C TYR A 901 12.67 23.63 0.51
N LEU A 902 12.75 23.52 1.83
CA LEU A 902 12.22 24.53 2.74
C LEU A 902 13.32 25.54 3.09
N ARG A 903 13.03 26.84 2.92
CA ARG A 903 13.86 27.95 3.39
C ARG A 903 13.03 28.84 4.31
N GLY A 904 13.41 28.93 5.59
CA GLY A 904 12.50 29.46 6.61
C GLY A 904 11.17 28.69 6.59
N ASP A 905 10.06 29.38 6.35
CA ASP A 905 8.73 28.76 6.28
C ASP A 905 8.12 28.71 4.86
N ARG A 906 8.98 28.75 3.83
CA ARG A 906 8.58 28.80 2.43
C ARG A 906 9.25 27.72 1.60
N TRP A 907 8.44 27.01 0.83
CA TRP A 907 8.89 26.03 -0.14
C TRP A 907 9.51 26.74 -1.35
N ARG A 908 10.68 26.26 -1.76
CA ARG A 908 11.46 26.71 -2.91
C ARG A 908 11.63 25.57 -3.89
N THR A 909 11.59 25.87 -5.18
CA THR A 909 11.98 24.93 -6.22
C THR A 909 13.49 24.80 -6.27
N PHE A 910 14.01 23.62 -6.59
CA PHE A 910 15.43 23.47 -6.92
C PHE A 910 15.70 24.12 -8.29
N ASP A 911 16.40 25.26 -8.30
CA ASP A 911 16.83 25.99 -9.50
C ASP A 911 18.34 26.27 -9.41
N GLU A 912 19.08 25.92 -10.47
CA GLU A 912 20.53 26.11 -10.52
C GLU A 912 20.94 27.58 -10.38
N LYS A 913 20.06 28.53 -10.74
CA LYS A 913 20.28 29.96 -10.55
C LYS A 913 20.44 30.34 -9.07
N ASP A 914 19.83 29.58 -8.18
CA ASP A 914 19.88 29.77 -6.74
C ASP A 914 20.96 28.88 -6.08
N GLU A 915 21.91 28.33 -6.84
CA GLU A 915 22.90 27.34 -6.38
C GLU A 915 22.29 26.01 -5.87
N ALA A 916 21.00 25.75 -6.15
CA ALA A 916 20.28 24.54 -5.75
C ALA A 916 20.02 23.62 -6.94
N ALA A 917 20.17 22.31 -6.78
CA ALA A 917 19.87 21.35 -7.86
C ALA A 917 19.35 20.02 -7.32
N VAL A 918 18.55 19.33 -8.13
CA VAL A 918 18.08 17.98 -7.85
C VAL A 918 18.30 17.09 -9.07
N THR A 919 18.84 15.90 -8.85
CA THR A 919 18.94 14.86 -9.89
C THR A 919 18.19 13.64 -9.40
N ASP A 920 17.12 13.27 -10.10
CA ASP A 920 16.24 12.16 -9.74
C ASP A 920 16.52 10.92 -10.61
N GLY A 921 17.15 9.90 -10.01
CA GLY A 921 17.40 8.59 -10.64
C GLY A 921 16.26 7.58 -10.50
N THR A 922 15.18 7.90 -9.79
CA THR A 922 14.04 7.01 -9.51
C THR A 922 13.00 7.00 -10.63
N GLY A 923 13.15 7.89 -11.63
CA GLY A 923 12.21 8.01 -12.74
C GLY A 923 10.81 8.41 -12.29
N ASP A 924 10.72 9.42 -11.41
CA ASP A 924 9.48 9.83 -10.73
C ASP A 924 8.92 8.77 -9.77
N LEU A 925 9.79 8.15 -8.96
CA LEU A 925 9.44 7.09 -8.01
C LEU A 925 8.81 5.85 -8.65
N LEU A 926 9.21 5.51 -9.88
CA LEU A 926 8.76 4.29 -10.59
C LEU A 926 9.75 3.13 -10.49
N GLN A 927 11.01 3.41 -10.13
CA GLN A 927 12.07 2.44 -9.91
C GLN A 927 12.94 2.86 -8.73
N SER A 928 13.67 1.90 -8.16
CA SER A 928 14.58 2.22 -7.06
C SER A 928 15.78 3.01 -7.59
N GLY A 929 16.19 4.05 -6.88
CA GLY A 929 17.25 4.92 -7.37
C GLY A 929 17.75 5.96 -6.37
N LEU A 930 18.79 6.67 -6.78
CA LEU A 930 19.38 7.76 -6.01
C LEU A 930 18.75 9.08 -6.45
N VAL A 931 18.37 9.89 -5.47
CA VAL A 931 18.03 11.31 -5.66
C VAL A 931 19.11 12.13 -4.98
N THR A 932 19.76 12.99 -5.74
CA THR A 932 20.86 13.82 -5.27
C THR A 932 20.41 15.26 -5.15
N PHE A 933 20.46 15.81 -3.93
CA PHE A 933 20.11 17.20 -3.64
C PHE A 933 21.37 18.02 -3.42
N ARG A 934 21.53 19.11 -4.15
CA ARG A 934 22.50 20.16 -3.88
C ARG A 934 21.75 21.32 -3.24
N PHE A 935 22.11 21.65 -2.00
CA PHE A 935 21.48 22.72 -1.24
C PHE A 935 22.18 24.06 -1.46
N PRO A 936 21.44 25.19 -1.43
CA PRO A 936 22.00 26.51 -1.63
C PRO A 936 22.82 26.99 -0.42
N HIS A 937 23.44 28.16 -0.52
CA HIS A 937 24.25 28.75 0.55
C HIS A 937 23.43 29.35 1.70
N ASP A 938 22.15 29.63 1.47
CA ASP A 938 21.21 30.27 2.40
C ASP A 938 20.20 29.27 2.98
N ILE A 939 20.40 27.96 2.78
CA ILE A 939 19.55 26.92 3.37
C ILE A 939 19.57 27.01 4.90
N THR A 940 18.41 26.84 5.52
CA THR A 940 18.25 26.88 6.98
C THR A 940 17.69 25.56 7.49
N ASP A 941 18.08 25.18 8.71
CA ASP A 941 17.42 24.15 9.50
C ASP A 941 16.32 24.71 10.41
N LYS A 942 16.24 26.04 10.50
CA LYS A 942 15.24 26.80 11.27
C LYS A 942 13.97 27.06 10.50
N ASN A 943 12.85 26.65 11.08
CA ASN A 943 11.50 26.85 10.57
C ASN A 943 10.45 26.58 11.68
N THR A 944 9.23 27.08 11.48
CA THR A 944 8.03 26.75 12.27
C THR A 944 7.00 25.97 11.46
N TRP A 945 7.20 25.82 10.15
CA TRP A 945 6.29 25.08 9.25
C TRP A 945 6.31 23.56 9.46
N LEU A 946 7.47 23.03 9.83
CA LEU A 946 7.79 21.64 10.14
C LEU A 946 8.70 21.62 11.40
N ASP A 947 9.20 20.45 11.80
CA ASP A 947 10.12 20.38 12.94
C ASP A 947 11.40 21.16 12.68
N ASP A 948 11.82 21.95 13.68
CA ASP A 948 13.08 22.69 13.70
C ASP A 948 14.30 21.74 13.82
N GLY A 949 15.47 22.18 13.36
CA GLY A 949 16.72 21.44 13.41
C GLY A 949 16.94 20.47 12.25
N PHE A 950 16.12 20.54 11.20
CA PHE A 950 16.22 19.71 10.00
C PHE A 950 16.14 20.55 8.72
N THR A 951 16.95 20.18 7.73
CA THR A 951 16.76 20.63 6.35
C THR A 951 15.69 19.78 5.70
N TRP A 952 14.59 20.40 5.28
CA TRP A 952 13.45 19.70 4.71
C TRP A 952 13.43 19.75 3.19
N VAL A 953 13.18 18.60 2.57
CA VAL A 953 12.81 18.50 1.16
C VAL A 953 11.41 17.90 1.02
N ARG A 954 10.68 18.30 -0.02
CA ARG A 954 9.34 17.81 -0.34
C ARG A 954 9.32 17.23 -1.75
N ALA A 955 8.87 15.99 -1.88
CA ALA A 955 8.48 15.37 -3.13
C ALA A 955 6.96 15.47 -3.27
N ALA A 956 6.44 16.11 -4.31
CA ALA A 956 5.00 16.30 -4.47
C ALA A 956 4.50 15.87 -5.86
N VAL A 957 3.25 15.42 -5.94
CA VAL A 957 2.56 15.09 -7.20
C VAL A 957 1.25 15.86 -7.31
N LYS A 958 0.99 16.42 -8.48
CA LYS A 958 -0.19 17.27 -8.74
C LYS A 958 -1.49 16.46 -8.77
N GLU A 959 -1.46 15.30 -9.40
CA GLU A 959 -2.61 14.43 -9.59
C GLU A 959 -2.24 12.98 -9.27
N SER A 960 -3.25 12.11 -9.14
CA SER A 960 -3.12 10.63 -9.03
C SER A 960 -1.91 10.13 -8.23
N ALA A 961 -1.95 10.31 -6.90
CA ALA A 961 -0.87 9.90 -5.99
C ALA A 961 -0.56 8.38 -6.00
N ASP A 962 -1.44 7.54 -6.55
CA ASP A 962 -1.24 6.10 -6.76
C ASP A 962 -0.49 5.77 -8.06
N ALA A 963 -0.12 6.77 -8.88
CA ALA A 963 0.65 6.57 -10.10
C ALA A 963 2.16 6.35 -9.86
N VAL A 964 2.63 6.47 -8.62
CA VAL A 964 4.02 6.19 -8.21
C VAL A 964 4.08 4.89 -7.40
N CYS A 965 5.27 4.31 -7.25
CA CYS A 965 5.44 3.12 -6.43
C CYS A 965 5.34 3.42 -4.92
N ASN A 966 4.95 2.42 -4.15
CA ASN A 966 5.15 2.38 -2.71
C ASN A 966 6.64 2.42 -2.39
N LEU A 967 6.99 3.07 -1.28
CA LEU A 967 8.35 3.10 -0.75
C LEU A 967 8.59 1.92 0.18
N VAL A 968 9.81 1.41 0.15
CA VAL A 968 10.32 0.43 1.13
C VAL A 968 11.27 1.13 2.10
N SER A 969 12.11 2.03 1.59
CA SER A 969 13.13 2.70 2.43
C SER A 969 13.61 4.01 1.82
N VAL A 970 13.92 4.97 2.68
CA VAL A 970 14.56 6.25 2.34
C VAL A 970 15.81 6.40 3.21
N ARG A 971 17.00 6.48 2.59
CA ARG A 971 18.30 6.47 3.30
C ARG A 971 19.30 7.43 2.66
N ALA A 972 19.96 8.28 3.45
CA ALA A 972 21.00 9.19 2.97
C ALA A 972 22.38 8.51 2.86
N GLN A 973 23.33 9.22 2.24
CA GLN A 973 24.73 8.81 2.03
C GLN A 973 24.87 7.54 1.18
N ALA A 974 24.04 7.45 0.14
CA ALA A 974 23.99 6.31 -0.74
C ALA A 974 24.81 6.52 -2.04
N LEU A 975 25.38 5.43 -2.56
CA LEU A 975 26.02 5.40 -3.88
C LEU A 975 25.66 4.11 -4.63
N ARG A 976 25.90 4.12 -5.94
CA ARG A 976 25.77 2.95 -6.81
C ARG A 976 27.12 2.32 -7.08
N VAL A 977 27.18 1.00 -7.02
CA VAL A 977 28.36 0.20 -7.38
C VAL A 977 28.00 -0.85 -8.42
N ARG A 978 28.97 -1.23 -9.24
CA ARG A 978 28.83 -2.23 -10.31
C ARG A 978 29.87 -3.32 -10.16
N PHE A 979 29.48 -4.55 -10.42
CA PHE A 979 30.39 -5.69 -10.44
C PHE A 979 31.47 -5.54 -11.52
N GLU A 980 32.72 -5.82 -11.15
CA GLU A 980 33.84 -5.91 -12.06
C GLU A 980 34.28 -7.37 -12.20
N ASN A 981 34.05 -7.93 -13.39
CA ASN A 981 34.48 -9.29 -13.69
C ASN A 981 36.01 -9.32 -13.83
N ASN A 982 36.68 -10.00 -12.90
CA ASN A 982 38.12 -10.20 -12.90
C ASN A 982 38.48 -11.63 -13.29
N ASP A 983 37.82 -12.20 -14.31
CA ASP A 983 37.78 -13.64 -14.63
C ASP A 983 37.19 -14.47 -13.46
N ASN A 984 36.06 -14.01 -12.92
CA ASN A 984 35.28 -14.71 -11.91
C ASN A 984 34.50 -15.89 -12.52
N ALA A 985 34.01 -16.77 -11.65
CA ALA A 985 33.27 -17.95 -12.04
C ALA A 985 32.07 -17.60 -12.95
N PRO A 986 31.83 -18.32 -14.08
CA PRO A 986 30.80 -17.97 -15.06
C PRO A 986 29.36 -17.97 -14.50
N ASP A 987 29.13 -18.72 -13.42
CA ASP A 987 27.85 -18.89 -12.73
C ASP A 987 27.57 -17.79 -11.70
N PHE A 988 28.54 -16.89 -11.42
CA PHE A 988 28.38 -15.87 -10.37
C PHE A 988 27.16 -14.96 -10.58
N LEU A 989 26.84 -14.62 -11.84
CA LEU A 989 25.71 -13.74 -12.18
C LEU A 989 24.38 -14.49 -12.37
N ASP A 990 24.34 -15.80 -12.13
CA ASP A 990 23.10 -16.60 -12.23
C ASP A 990 22.10 -16.22 -11.14
N GLN A 991 22.57 -15.71 -10.00
CA GLN A 991 21.75 -15.19 -8.91
C GLN A 991 22.23 -13.78 -8.53
N PRO A 992 21.32 -12.86 -8.18
CA PRO A 992 21.71 -11.55 -7.68
C PRO A 992 22.47 -11.67 -6.36
N LEU A 993 23.47 -10.81 -6.14
CA LEU A 993 24.21 -10.78 -4.88
C LEU A 993 23.28 -10.49 -3.70
N ALA A 994 23.32 -11.35 -2.69
CA ALA A 994 22.49 -11.23 -1.48
C ALA A 994 22.74 -9.91 -0.73
N ALA A 995 21.70 -9.37 -0.10
CA ALA A 995 21.82 -8.20 0.76
C ALA A 995 22.83 -8.42 1.90
N GLY A 996 23.52 -7.36 2.32
CA GLY A 996 24.53 -7.40 3.40
C GLY A 996 25.89 -7.98 3.01
N THR A 997 26.09 -8.40 1.76
CA THR A 997 27.35 -9.04 1.34
C THR A 997 28.50 -8.04 1.23
N ILE A 998 28.27 -6.86 0.64
CA ILE A 998 29.28 -5.82 0.51
C ILE A 998 29.37 -5.04 1.84
N SER A 999 30.50 -5.20 2.54
CA SER A 999 30.70 -4.60 3.87
C SER A 999 32.06 -3.94 4.09
N LYS A 1000 32.99 -4.06 3.12
CA LYS A 1000 34.37 -3.56 3.26
C LYS A 1000 34.91 -3.00 1.94
N LEU A 1001 35.78 -2.00 2.05
CA LEU A 1001 36.62 -1.56 0.93
C LEU A 1001 37.72 -2.59 0.63
N VAL A 1002 38.15 -2.66 -0.62
CA VAL A 1002 39.36 -3.40 -1.00
C VAL A 1002 40.59 -2.73 -0.39
N LYS A 1003 40.71 -1.40 -0.55
CA LYS A 1003 41.72 -0.58 0.10
C LYS A 1003 41.09 0.13 1.30
N SER A 1004 41.52 -0.20 2.51
CA SER A 1004 41.01 0.43 3.73
C SER A 1004 41.19 1.95 3.71
N ASP A 1005 40.13 2.68 4.07
CA ASP A 1005 40.15 4.12 4.31
C ASP A 1005 39.62 4.37 5.73
N SER A 1006 40.42 5.05 6.57
CA SER A 1006 40.04 5.37 7.95
C SER A 1006 38.84 6.34 8.04
N SER A 1007 38.56 7.07 6.96
CA SER A 1007 37.45 8.02 6.85
C SER A 1007 36.10 7.31 6.76
N VAL A 1008 36.07 6.06 6.30
CA VAL A 1008 34.85 5.24 6.18
C VAL A 1008 34.69 4.36 7.43
N LYS A 1009 33.62 4.58 8.19
CA LYS A 1009 33.31 3.82 9.40
C LYS A 1009 32.56 2.52 9.11
N LYS A 1010 31.56 2.60 8.22
CA LYS A 1010 30.64 1.49 7.94
C LYS A 1010 30.18 1.54 6.49
N ILE A 1011 30.03 0.37 5.88
CA ILE A 1011 29.51 0.17 4.54
C ILE A 1011 28.37 -0.84 4.68
N GLU A 1012 27.22 -0.53 4.09
CA GLU A 1012 26.05 -1.39 4.15
C GLU A 1012 25.45 -1.54 2.77
N GLN A 1013 25.17 -2.79 2.37
CA GLN A 1013 24.35 -3.11 1.21
C GLN A 1013 22.96 -3.53 1.72
N PRO A 1014 21.99 -2.61 1.85
CA PRO A 1014 20.70 -2.93 2.47
C PRO A 1014 19.83 -3.88 1.64
N PHE A 1015 20.00 -3.91 0.32
CA PHE A 1015 19.16 -4.68 -0.62
C PHE A 1015 20.00 -5.58 -1.53
N THR A 1016 19.36 -6.58 -2.12
CA THR A 1016 20.00 -7.46 -3.12
C THR A 1016 20.48 -6.64 -4.32
N ALA A 1017 21.56 -7.10 -4.96
CA ALA A 1017 21.98 -6.52 -6.23
C ALA A 1017 20.91 -6.72 -7.31
N PHE A 1018 20.94 -5.88 -8.34
CA PHE A 1018 19.95 -5.82 -9.41
C PHE A 1018 20.62 -5.68 -10.77
N GLY A 1019 19.86 -5.94 -11.84
CA GLY A 1019 20.35 -5.82 -13.22
C GLY A 1019 21.31 -6.91 -13.68
N ASN A 1020 21.49 -7.99 -12.89
CA ASN A 1020 22.30 -9.14 -13.28
C ASN A 1020 21.71 -9.81 -14.53
N ARG A 1021 22.54 -10.08 -15.53
CA ARG A 1021 22.19 -11.03 -16.60
C ARG A 1021 23.36 -11.97 -16.82
N PRO A 1022 23.20 -13.28 -16.59
CA PRO A 1022 24.27 -14.23 -16.84
C PRO A 1022 24.62 -14.28 -18.33
N LYS A 1023 25.79 -14.85 -18.63
CA LYS A 1023 26.16 -15.13 -20.02
C LYS A 1023 25.10 -16.04 -20.64
N GLU A 1024 24.70 -15.73 -21.87
CA GLU A 1024 23.70 -16.55 -22.56
C GLU A 1024 24.22 -17.98 -22.80
N LEU A 1025 23.45 -18.98 -22.35
CA LEU A 1025 23.76 -20.39 -22.58
C LEU A 1025 23.46 -20.79 -24.04
N PRO A 1026 24.13 -21.81 -24.61
CA PRO A 1026 23.92 -22.22 -26.01
C PRO A 1026 22.45 -22.50 -26.37
N ARG A 1027 21.71 -23.15 -25.46
CA ARG A 1027 20.27 -23.41 -25.63
C ARG A 1027 19.45 -22.11 -25.66
N GLN A 1028 19.79 -21.15 -24.81
CA GLN A 1028 19.11 -19.84 -24.79
C GLN A 1028 19.42 -19.05 -26.07
N PHE A 1029 20.66 -19.13 -26.56
CA PHE A 1029 21.09 -18.55 -27.83
C PHE A 1029 20.28 -19.11 -29.00
N TYR A 1030 20.14 -20.42 -29.14
CA TYR A 1030 19.34 -21.02 -30.22
C TYR A 1030 17.87 -20.58 -30.17
N ARG A 1031 17.29 -20.52 -28.96
CA ARG A 1031 15.93 -20.02 -28.75
C ARG A 1031 15.80 -18.57 -29.24
N ARG A 1032 16.63 -17.68 -28.71
CA ARG A 1032 16.61 -16.25 -29.04
C ARG A 1032 16.83 -16.00 -30.52
N ILE A 1033 17.82 -16.65 -31.13
CA ILE A 1033 18.11 -16.45 -32.55
C ILE A 1033 16.98 -16.99 -33.43
N SER A 1034 16.41 -18.15 -33.11
CA SER A 1034 15.26 -18.67 -33.84
C SER A 1034 14.05 -17.74 -33.74
N GLU A 1035 13.82 -17.11 -32.59
CA GLU A 1035 12.77 -16.11 -32.41
C GLU A 1035 13.09 -14.85 -33.22
N ARG A 1036 14.30 -14.32 -33.08
CA ARG A 1036 14.77 -13.11 -33.78
C ARG A 1036 14.69 -13.22 -35.29
N LEU A 1037 14.98 -14.38 -35.87
CA LEU A 1037 14.84 -14.61 -37.30
C LEU A 1037 13.38 -14.56 -37.78
N ARG A 1038 12.42 -14.84 -36.89
CA ARG A 1038 11.00 -14.74 -37.17
C ARG A 1038 10.48 -13.32 -36.99
N HIS A 1039 10.61 -12.74 -35.79
CA HIS A 1039 10.04 -11.42 -35.50
C HIS A 1039 10.89 -10.25 -36.06
N LYS A 1040 12.17 -10.49 -36.39
CA LYS A 1040 13.11 -9.48 -36.92
C LYS A 1040 13.16 -8.19 -36.11
N ASP A 1041 12.99 -8.31 -34.79
CA ASP A 1041 12.96 -7.18 -33.86
C ASP A 1041 11.83 -6.16 -34.18
N ARG A 1042 10.67 -6.67 -34.60
CA ARG A 1042 9.47 -5.90 -34.91
C ARG A 1042 8.24 -6.55 -34.29
N ALA A 1043 7.48 -5.79 -33.50
CA ALA A 1043 6.23 -6.24 -32.89
C ALA A 1043 5.04 -6.05 -33.85
N ILE A 1044 4.85 -6.98 -34.79
CA ILE A 1044 3.82 -6.90 -35.84
C ILE A 1044 2.60 -7.74 -35.47
N THR A 1045 2.83 -8.98 -35.03
CA THR A 1045 1.80 -9.94 -34.64
C THR A 1045 1.80 -10.16 -33.13
N ILE A 1046 0.70 -10.69 -32.58
CA ILE A 1046 0.58 -11.03 -31.14
C ILE A 1046 1.74 -11.91 -30.67
N TRP A 1047 2.17 -12.89 -31.48
CA TRP A 1047 3.31 -13.74 -31.16
C TRP A 1047 4.60 -12.94 -30.99
N ASP A 1048 4.82 -11.91 -31.82
CA ASP A 1048 5.99 -11.04 -31.74
C ASP A 1048 5.97 -10.23 -30.45
N TYR A 1049 4.81 -9.67 -30.05
CA TYR A 1049 4.65 -8.97 -28.77
C TYR A 1049 4.97 -9.88 -27.59
N GLU A 1050 4.36 -11.07 -27.54
CA GLU A 1050 4.59 -12.04 -26.47
C GLU A 1050 6.08 -12.40 -26.33
N HIS A 1051 6.75 -12.72 -27.44
CA HIS A 1051 8.13 -13.20 -27.41
C HIS A 1051 9.14 -12.08 -27.21
N LEU A 1052 8.91 -10.89 -27.77
CA LEU A 1052 9.76 -9.72 -27.54
C LEU A 1052 9.71 -9.29 -26.08
N VAL A 1053 8.52 -9.26 -25.46
CA VAL A 1053 8.36 -8.94 -24.04
C VAL A 1053 9.06 -9.99 -23.18
N LEU A 1054 8.83 -11.29 -23.42
CA LEU A 1054 9.50 -12.35 -22.67
C LEU A 1054 11.02 -12.41 -22.90
N GLU A 1055 11.52 -11.99 -24.07
CA GLU A 1055 12.96 -11.86 -24.33
C GLU A 1055 13.57 -10.70 -23.54
N HIS A 1056 12.88 -9.56 -23.49
CA HIS A 1056 13.40 -8.35 -22.87
C HIS A 1056 13.30 -8.36 -21.34
N PHE A 1057 12.28 -9.02 -20.80
CA PHE A 1057 11.97 -9.11 -19.37
C PHE A 1057 11.95 -10.59 -18.92
N PRO A 1058 13.11 -11.20 -18.62
CA PRO A 1058 13.21 -12.60 -18.19
C PRO A 1058 12.37 -12.95 -16.95
N GLU A 1059 12.15 -11.97 -16.06
CA GLU A 1059 11.33 -12.04 -14.86
C GLU A 1059 9.83 -12.24 -15.14
N ILE A 1060 9.35 -11.87 -16.33
CA ILE A 1060 7.97 -12.11 -16.74
C ILE A 1060 7.81 -13.61 -17.05
N TYR A 1061 6.99 -14.28 -16.24
CA TYR A 1061 6.68 -15.70 -16.41
C TYR A 1061 5.89 -15.99 -17.70
N LYS A 1062 4.90 -15.13 -17.99
CA LYS A 1062 3.93 -15.34 -19.08
C LYS A 1062 3.34 -14.03 -19.60
N VAL A 1063 3.15 -13.94 -20.91
CA VAL A 1063 2.40 -12.85 -21.57
C VAL A 1063 1.14 -13.46 -22.20
N LYS A 1064 -0.01 -12.77 -22.07
CA LYS A 1064 -1.32 -13.22 -22.57
C LYS A 1064 -2.01 -12.14 -23.39
#